data_AF-A0A266QBE1-F1
#
_entry.id   AF-A0A266QBE1-F1
#
_cell.length_a   1.000
_cell.length_b   1.000
_cell.length_c   1.000
_cell.angle_alpha   90.00
_cell.angle_beta   90.00
_cell.angle_gamma   90.00
#
_symmetry.space_group_name_H-M   'P 1'
#
loop_
_entity.id
_entity.type
_entity.pdbx_description
1 polymer ?
#
loop_
_entity_poly.entity_id
_entity_poly.type
_entity_poly.pdbx_seq_one_letter_code
_entity_poly.pdbx_strand_id
1 'polypeptide(L)'
;MVVSIGSLTYETTIDDSLKYNITLDVPAENTNQPFVAVVTGSGADSWVQLAASYPSVMSLAEKAGGDGILTAEEYFGVNITALTTAQYAEMKNQLIPVDSDESRKNAFFAMHPIKSLEKSTSISRMLSDIDFKLPAPAKTTLEFLLDENLSETYNEAFRFYDNTLISTQIDLFKSDPLQSVVSSKKLSGTYFVESSNYNYLLTFNEDGTGNLQAAALGGVITWDELPAINADFTWIRKGTQVRITPILPLVQYVNYYIDHGGAYYSCNDYDQSNSQCRVIYEYFDIELIADIDAGRFAYFRPRIKVENENGYIYAETSPSELSRIISAKDLSPITESELVGQDWYTSDHRYVFDENSTVLKTNLSTKNTESFAWELNGARLVIAEETLWFSAKDIAGYSILSVENSRAMRKFLYKRTPVNMTESDWIGRWTAYPYDRLSYSQDVNIDKTWRDGFEAEGAGGWSIINNHTQSAISNGAWRMHRDVLAIHGDKYYMSVCQGKEAEIFVPYNCYLSVATRSASFDTVGFWGSWSYPAFNEKNSGQNWIPLGGSILQTIENTGNISTEYIRVASNKLLNRYDLTILEMTNAGKDEIELCEYKLFEDCTESEKRVYLRGIELKLTVSGEGDILMRHESYFLEGGYTTYERSVANMLMVPKGYPQELIIKPDAGGLLSSDAVSGCGGTLVGEIYRIPALVEPCEITVNF
;
A
#
# COMPACT_ATOMS: atom_id res chain seq x y z
N MET A 1 0.71 11.31 -33.80
CA MET A 1 1.79 11.09 -32.83
C MET A 1 2.49 12.41 -32.58
N VAL A 2 2.72 12.73 -31.32
CA VAL A 2 3.41 13.91 -30.83
C VAL A 2 4.59 13.43 -29.99
N VAL A 3 5.80 13.86 -30.29
CA VAL A 3 7.02 13.56 -29.51
C VAL A 3 7.54 14.85 -28.93
N SER A 4 7.76 14.89 -27.61
CA SER A 4 8.23 16.08 -26.91
C SER A 4 9.60 15.83 -26.28
N ILE A 5 10.60 16.62 -26.70
CA ILE A 5 12.00 16.57 -26.22
C ILE A 5 12.41 17.96 -25.76
N GLY A 6 12.65 18.15 -24.46
CA GLY A 6 12.84 19.48 -23.88
C GLY A 6 11.64 20.38 -24.17
N SER A 7 11.87 21.54 -24.79
CA SER A 7 10.80 22.46 -25.24
C SER A 7 10.35 22.24 -26.68
N LEU A 8 10.87 21.23 -27.38
CA LEU A 8 10.57 20.95 -28.78
C LEU A 8 9.48 19.89 -28.89
N THR A 9 8.58 20.09 -29.85
CA THR A 9 7.51 19.16 -30.17
C THR A 9 7.59 18.79 -31.64
N TYR A 10 7.56 17.49 -31.94
CA TYR A 10 7.55 16.94 -33.28
C TYR A 10 6.26 16.18 -33.50
N GLU A 11 5.65 16.32 -34.67
CA GLU A 11 4.38 15.69 -34.98
C GLU A 11 4.46 14.87 -36.26
N THR A 12 3.80 13.71 -36.26
CA THR A 12 3.60 12.88 -37.45
C THR A 12 2.25 12.18 -37.38
N THR A 13 1.75 11.70 -38.51
CA THR A 13 0.52 10.90 -38.60
C THR A 13 0.87 9.48 -39.03
N ILE A 14 0.01 8.53 -38.64
CA ILE A 14 0.07 7.17 -39.17
C ILE A 14 -0.37 7.21 -40.64
N ASP A 15 0.34 6.51 -41.50
CA ASP A 15 0.04 6.37 -42.92
C ASP A 15 -1.05 5.31 -43.18
N ASP A 16 -1.50 5.20 -44.43
CA ASP A 16 -2.53 4.23 -44.84
C ASP A 16 -2.12 2.77 -44.65
N SER A 17 -0.84 2.49 -44.38
CA SER A 17 -0.29 1.16 -44.08
C SER A 17 -0.12 0.90 -42.57
N LEU A 18 -0.71 1.75 -41.72
CA LEU A 18 -0.59 1.69 -40.26
C LEU A 18 0.85 1.85 -39.75
N LYS A 19 1.70 2.55 -40.51
CA LYS A 19 3.09 2.86 -40.14
C LYS A 19 3.25 4.35 -39.91
N TYR A 20 4.26 4.75 -39.15
CA TYR A 20 4.63 6.14 -39.01
C TYR A 20 6.14 6.28 -39.13
N ASN A 21 6.59 7.46 -39.56
CA ASN A 21 7.98 7.85 -39.51
C ASN A 21 8.05 9.28 -38.99
N ILE A 22 8.97 9.54 -38.06
CA ILE A 22 9.24 10.85 -37.52
C ILE A 22 10.74 11.07 -37.49
N THR A 23 11.18 12.19 -38.05
CA THR A 23 12.59 12.61 -37.98
C THR A 23 12.72 13.60 -36.83
N LEU A 24 13.55 13.27 -35.85
CA LEU A 24 13.81 14.08 -34.67
C LEU A 24 15.13 14.84 -34.88
N ASP A 25 15.05 16.13 -35.18
CA ASP A 25 16.22 17.01 -35.26
C ASP A 25 16.52 17.58 -33.86
N VAL A 26 17.24 16.79 -33.04
CA VAL A 26 17.45 17.08 -31.62
C VAL A 26 18.71 17.93 -31.42
N PRO A 27 18.60 19.16 -30.88
CA PRO A 27 19.76 19.99 -30.58
C PRO A 27 20.73 19.32 -29.62
N ALA A 28 22.02 19.63 -29.74
CA ALA A 28 23.09 19.01 -28.94
C ALA A 28 22.90 19.18 -27.43
N GLU A 29 22.22 20.24 -26.98
CA GLU A 29 21.88 20.48 -25.58
C GLU A 29 20.77 19.55 -25.03
N ASN A 30 19.98 18.92 -25.91
CA ASN A 30 18.85 18.06 -25.55
C ASN A 30 19.13 16.57 -25.80
N THR A 31 20.26 16.21 -26.41
CA THR A 31 20.57 14.80 -26.77
C THR A 31 20.72 13.86 -25.57
N ASN A 32 21.01 14.43 -24.39
CA ASN A 32 21.19 13.72 -23.12
C ASN A 32 19.94 13.78 -22.22
N GLN A 33 18.85 14.38 -22.70
CA GLN A 33 17.61 14.49 -21.93
C GLN A 33 16.66 13.34 -22.28
N PRO A 34 16.06 12.68 -21.28
CA PRO A 34 14.91 11.81 -21.49
C PRO A 34 13.77 12.54 -22.19
N PHE A 35 12.89 11.79 -22.85
CA PHE A 35 11.77 12.38 -23.56
C PHE A 35 10.50 11.54 -23.51
N VAL A 36 9.38 12.12 -23.91
CA VAL A 36 8.07 11.47 -23.92
C VAL A 36 7.50 11.50 -25.32
N ALA A 37 6.94 10.38 -25.74
CA ALA A 37 6.09 10.32 -26.92
C ALA A 37 4.64 10.03 -26.52
N VAL A 38 3.70 10.75 -27.13
CA VAL A 38 2.26 10.57 -26.98
C VAL A 38 1.64 10.33 -28.36
N VAL A 39 0.90 9.25 -28.50
CA VAL A 39 0.15 8.94 -29.72
C VAL A 39 -1.31 9.11 -29.44
N THR A 40 -1.98 9.92 -30.25
CA THR A 40 -3.43 10.15 -30.19
C THR A 40 -4.07 9.54 -31.44
N GLY A 41 -5.14 8.78 -31.25
CA GLY A 41 -5.96 8.27 -32.34
C GLY A 41 -6.68 9.40 -33.10
N SER A 42 -7.19 9.10 -34.28
CA SER A 42 -7.85 10.08 -35.15
C SER A 42 -9.34 9.81 -35.30
N GLY A 43 -10.14 10.85 -35.56
CA GLY A 43 -11.57 10.71 -35.83
C GLY A 43 -12.33 10.07 -34.66
N ALA A 44 -12.97 8.94 -34.92
CA ALA A 44 -13.72 8.18 -33.91
C ALA A 44 -12.84 7.64 -32.78
N ASP A 45 -11.53 7.47 -33.02
CA ASP A 45 -10.56 6.94 -32.05
C ASP A 45 -9.80 8.03 -31.29
N SER A 46 -10.25 9.29 -31.35
CA SER A 46 -9.59 10.42 -30.67
C SER A 46 -9.54 10.31 -29.14
N TRP A 47 -10.32 9.40 -28.56
CA TRP A 47 -10.29 9.01 -27.15
C TRP A 47 -9.12 8.07 -26.82
N VAL A 48 -8.43 7.50 -27.81
CA VAL A 48 -7.24 6.69 -27.57
C VAL A 48 -6.02 7.59 -27.50
N GLN A 49 -5.39 7.64 -26.32
CA GLN A 49 -4.06 8.23 -26.13
C GLN A 49 -3.14 7.26 -25.41
N LEU A 50 -2.01 6.96 -26.04
CA LEU A 50 -0.96 6.12 -25.47
C LEU A 50 0.32 6.94 -25.32
N ALA A 51 1.13 6.60 -24.33
CA ALA A 51 2.36 7.29 -24.03
C ALA A 51 3.52 6.33 -23.75
N ALA A 52 4.75 6.82 -23.88
CA ALA A 52 5.94 6.13 -23.43
C ALA A 52 7.00 7.15 -23.00
N SER A 53 7.77 6.80 -21.97
CA SER A 53 8.94 7.56 -21.53
C SER A 53 10.22 6.87 -21.99
N TYR A 54 11.00 7.59 -22.77
CA TYR A 54 12.26 7.12 -23.35
C TYR A 54 13.45 7.70 -22.60
N PRO A 55 14.57 6.96 -22.51
CA PRO A 55 15.84 7.56 -22.16
C PRO A 55 16.26 8.54 -23.27
N SER A 56 17.37 9.21 -23.05
CA SER A 56 17.95 10.16 -23.98
C SER A 56 18.24 9.54 -25.34
N VAL A 57 18.26 10.37 -26.38
CA VAL A 57 18.57 9.93 -27.75
C VAL A 57 19.94 9.27 -27.82
N MET A 58 20.92 9.76 -27.05
CA MET A 58 22.24 9.14 -26.93
C MET A 58 22.16 7.72 -26.37
N SER A 59 21.41 7.52 -25.27
CA SER A 59 21.18 6.19 -24.69
C SER A 59 20.43 5.25 -25.63
N LEU A 60 19.47 5.76 -26.41
CA LEU A 60 18.79 4.95 -27.43
C LEU A 60 19.74 4.52 -28.56
N ALA A 61 20.61 5.43 -29.02
CA ALA A 61 21.61 5.14 -30.04
C ALA A 61 22.63 4.08 -29.56
N GLU A 62 23.05 4.13 -28.31
CA GLU A 62 23.91 3.10 -27.71
C GLU A 62 23.22 1.73 -27.67
N LYS A 63 21.93 1.69 -27.34
CA LYS A 63 21.13 0.46 -27.31
C LYS A 63 20.90 -0.14 -28.70
N ALA A 64 20.80 0.70 -29.73
CA ALA A 64 20.65 0.28 -31.13
C ALA A 64 21.95 -0.32 -31.71
N GLY A 65 23.09 -0.17 -31.02
CA GLY A 65 24.34 -0.76 -31.45
C GLY A 65 24.82 -0.23 -32.80
N GLY A 66 25.37 -1.13 -33.64
CA GLY A 66 26.15 -0.76 -34.82
C GLY A 66 25.35 -0.48 -36.10
N ASP A 67 24.12 -0.98 -36.21
CA ASP A 67 23.26 -0.75 -37.40
C ASP A 67 22.39 0.51 -37.25
N GLY A 68 22.32 1.07 -36.04
CA GLY A 68 21.55 2.26 -35.72
C GLY A 68 20.03 2.04 -35.76
N ILE A 69 19.56 0.79 -35.74
CA ILE A 69 18.13 0.44 -35.72
C ILE A 69 17.81 -0.19 -34.36
N LEU A 70 17.01 0.50 -33.56
CA LEU A 70 16.57 -0.03 -32.27
C LEU A 70 15.32 -0.92 -32.43
N THR A 71 15.40 -2.14 -31.93
CA THR A 71 14.30 -3.12 -31.93
C THR A 71 13.78 -3.41 -30.52
N ALA A 72 12.60 -4.03 -30.43
CA ALA A 72 12.01 -4.39 -29.14
C ALA A 72 12.79 -5.50 -28.40
N GLU A 73 13.63 -6.27 -29.11
CA GLU A 73 14.55 -7.24 -28.50
C GLU A 73 15.74 -6.56 -27.81
N GLU A 74 16.14 -5.39 -28.28
CA GLU A 74 17.23 -4.58 -27.72
C GLU A 74 16.72 -3.64 -26.62
N TYR A 75 15.54 -3.07 -26.82
CA TYR A 75 14.89 -2.16 -25.89
C TYR A 75 13.37 -2.31 -25.96
N PHE A 76 12.79 -2.98 -24.97
CA PHE A 76 11.34 -3.22 -24.89
C PHE A 76 10.52 -1.93 -25.05
N GLY A 77 10.94 -0.86 -24.37
CA GLY A 77 10.26 0.43 -24.37
C GLY A 77 10.33 1.19 -25.70
N VAL A 78 10.85 0.59 -26.79
CA VAL A 78 10.87 1.23 -28.12
C VAL A 78 9.45 1.48 -28.64
N ASN A 79 8.52 0.58 -28.33
CA ASN A 79 7.13 0.66 -28.76
C ASN A 79 6.26 1.43 -27.77
N ILE A 80 5.25 2.14 -28.29
CA ILE A 80 4.21 2.80 -27.48
C ILE A 80 3.04 1.83 -27.35
N THR A 81 2.84 1.29 -26.15
CA THR A 81 1.84 0.24 -25.85
C THR A 81 1.00 0.62 -24.62
N ALA A 82 0.00 -0.19 -24.30
CA ALA A 82 -0.73 -0.07 -23.04
C ALA A 82 0.21 -0.13 -21.82
N LEU A 83 1.24 -0.98 -21.86
CA LEU A 83 2.19 -1.13 -20.75
C LEU A 83 3.11 0.09 -20.60
N THR A 84 3.67 0.62 -21.69
CA THR A 84 4.49 1.84 -21.59
C THR A 84 3.66 3.05 -21.17
N THR A 85 2.37 3.07 -21.54
CA THR A 85 1.43 4.13 -21.15
C THR A 85 1.16 4.06 -19.65
N ALA A 86 0.90 2.86 -19.12
CA ALA A 86 0.72 2.66 -17.69
C ALA A 86 1.99 2.99 -16.90
N GLN A 87 3.17 2.60 -17.38
CA GLN A 87 4.43 2.97 -16.74
C GLN A 87 4.65 4.49 -16.72
N TYR A 88 4.36 5.17 -17.83
CA TYR A 88 4.43 6.62 -17.89
C TYR A 88 3.48 7.29 -16.89
N ALA A 89 2.22 6.84 -16.82
CA ALA A 89 1.25 7.37 -15.89
C ALA A 89 1.66 7.14 -14.43
N GLU A 90 2.12 5.94 -14.07
CA GLU A 90 2.62 5.63 -12.73
C GLU A 90 3.77 6.56 -12.30
N MET A 91 4.74 6.81 -13.18
CA MET A 91 5.84 7.73 -12.89
C MET A 91 5.34 9.16 -12.62
N LYS A 92 4.32 9.61 -13.37
CA LYS A 92 3.71 10.93 -13.19
C LYS A 92 2.90 11.01 -11.90
N ASN A 93 2.09 10.02 -11.58
CA ASN A 93 1.24 10.00 -10.38
C ASN A 93 2.09 9.98 -9.09
N GLN A 94 3.28 9.38 -9.13
CA GLN A 94 4.23 9.35 -8.01
C GLN A 94 5.10 10.60 -7.90
N LEU A 95 5.00 11.55 -8.85
CA LEU A 95 5.78 12.78 -8.91
C LEU A 95 7.30 12.52 -8.84
N ILE A 96 7.77 11.42 -9.43
CA ILE A 96 9.18 11.04 -9.39
C ILE A 96 9.94 11.84 -10.46
N PRO A 97 11.09 12.46 -10.15
CA PRO A 97 11.90 13.18 -11.14
C PRO A 97 12.38 12.29 -12.29
N VAL A 98 12.26 12.77 -13.52
CA VAL A 98 12.67 12.05 -14.75
C VAL A 98 13.53 12.92 -15.68
N ASP A 99 14.25 13.90 -15.11
CA ASP A 99 15.01 14.90 -15.86
C ASP A 99 16.33 14.38 -16.45
N SER A 100 16.76 13.18 -16.05
CA SER A 100 17.97 12.49 -16.51
C SER A 100 17.71 11.01 -16.73
N ASP A 101 18.56 10.33 -17.51
CA ASP A 101 18.43 8.88 -17.72
C ASP A 101 18.53 8.09 -16.42
N GLU A 102 19.38 8.54 -15.50
CA GLU A 102 19.53 7.94 -14.17
C GLU A 102 18.25 8.11 -13.34
N SER A 103 17.73 9.33 -13.22
CA SER A 103 16.50 9.59 -12.45
C SER A 103 15.27 8.91 -13.08
N ARG A 104 15.21 8.84 -14.42
CA ARG A 104 14.20 8.07 -15.15
C ARG A 104 14.30 6.57 -14.85
N LYS A 105 15.48 5.96 -14.98
CA LYS A 105 15.70 4.54 -14.65
C LYS A 105 15.27 4.28 -13.21
N ASN A 106 15.65 5.16 -12.30
CA ASN A 106 15.28 5.11 -10.91
C ASN A 106 13.76 5.16 -10.66
N ALA A 107 13.04 5.99 -11.42
CA ALA A 107 11.57 6.06 -11.36
C ALA A 107 10.92 4.70 -11.65
N PHE A 108 11.40 3.96 -12.65
CA PHE A 108 10.90 2.61 -12.93
C PHE A 108 11.12 1.63 -11.78
N PHE A 109 12.22 1.72 -11.03
CA PHE A 109 12.46 0.87 -9.85
C PHE A 109 11.57 1.25 -8.65
N ALA A 110 11.33 2.56 -8.46
CA ALA A 110 10.50 3.07 -7.38
C ALA A 110 9.02 2.72 -7.53
N MET A 111 8.54 2.56 -8.77
CA MET A 111 7.16 2.15 -9.06
C MET A 111 6.76 0.85 -8.36
N HIS A 112 5.46 0.71 -8.07
CA HIS A 112 4.90 -0.53 -7.54
C HIS A 112 5.21 -1.69 -8.50
N PRO A 113 5.63 -2.86 -7.98
CA PRO A 113 6.17 -3.94 -8.81
C PRO A 113 5.18 -4.49 -9.83
N ILE A 114 3.87 -4.27 -9.68
CA ILE A 114 2.85 -4.84 -10.58
C ILE A 114 1.74 -3.87 -11.05
N LYS A 115 1.61 -2.65 -10.49
CA LYS A 115 0.47 -1.75 -10.80
C LYS A 115 0.44 -1.35 -12.27
N SER A 116 1.60 -1.12 -12.89
CA SER A 116 1.65 -0.76 -14.30
C SER A 116 1.13 -1.88 -15.21
N LEU A 117 1.33 -3.15 -14.85
CA LEU A 117 0.78 -4.25 -15.62
C LEU A 117 -0.74 -4.31 -15.46
N GLU A 118 -1.25 -4.17 -14.24
CA GLU A 118 -2.69 -4.14 -13.95
C GLU A 118 -3.40 -2.99 -14.70
N LYS A 119 -2.83 -1.78 -14.66
CA LYS A 119 -3.34 -0.63 -15.40
C LYS A 119 -3.24 -0.80 -16.92
N SER A 120 -2.19 -1.47 -17.41
CA SER A 120 -2.06 -1.78 -18.84
C SER A 120 -3.14 -2.74 -19.31
N THR A 121 -3.51 -3.73 -18.49
CA THR A 121 -4.60 -4.66 -18.77
C THR A 121 -5.92 -3.92 -18.94
N SER A 122 -6.20 -2.92 -18.10
CA SER A 122 -7.38 -2.08 -18.24
C SER A 122 -7.38 -1.36 -19.59
N ILE A 123 -6.30 -0.68 -20.00
CA ILE A 123 -6.23 -0.06 -21.34
C ILE A 123 -6.48 -1.08 -22.45
N SER A 124 -5.79 -2.22 -22.44
CA SER A 124 -5.93 -3.22 -23.51
C SER A 124 -7.37 -3.72 -23.62
N ARG A 125 -8.08 -3.84 -22.50
CA ARG A 125 -9.52 -4.13 -22.49
C ARG A 125 -10.33 -3.01 -23.15
N MET A 126 -10.10 -1.75 -22.75
CA MET A 126 -10.81 -0.60 -23.34
C MET A 126 -10.66 -0.58 -24.86
N LEU A 127 -9.46 -0.89 -25.36
CA LEU A 127 -9.16 -0.92 -26.79
C LEU A 127 -9.73 -2.14 -27.53
N SER A 128 -10.05 -3.22 -26.83
CA SER A 128 -10.55 -4.46 -27.43
C SER A 128 -12.09 -4.55 -27.45
N ASP A 129 -12.77 -3.74 -26.65
CA ASP A 129 -14.23 -3.73 -26.53
C ASP A 129 -14.82 -2.54 -27.32
N ILE A 130 -15.53 -2.85 -28.42
CA ILE A 130 -16.09 -1.83 -29.32
C ILE A 130 -17.22 -1.01 -28.69
N ASP A 131 -17.88 -1.55 -27.67
CA ASP A 131 -18.95 -0.87 -26.93
C ASP A 131 -18.42 -0.16 -25.68
N PHE A 132 -17.09 -0.17 -25.50
CA PHE A 132 -16.46 0.41 -24.34
C PHE A 132 -16.67 1.93 -24.27
N LYS A 133 -17.03 2.39 -23.08
CA LYS A 133 -17.09 3.81 -22.74
C LYS A 133 -16.02 4.11 -21.71
N LEU A 134 -15.17 5.08 -22.04
CA LEU A 134 -14.16 5.56 -21.11
C LEU A 134 -14.84 6.08 -19.83
N PRO A 135 -14.37 5.67 -18.63
CA PRO A 135 -14.90 6.18 -17.39
C PRO A 135 -14.74 7.70 -17.34
N ALA A 136 -15.83 8.40 -17.07
CA ALA A 136 -15.78 9.83 -16.88
C ALA A 136 -15.03 10.19 -15.56
N PRO A 137 -14.40 11.37 -15.46
CA PRO A 137 -14.38 12.46 -16.45
C PRO A 137 -13.31 12.32 -17.52
N ALA A 138 -12.56 11.21 -17.56
CA ALA A 138 -11.48 11.03 -18.51
C ALA A 138 -12.00 11.06 -19.96
N LYS A 139 -11.30 11.78 -20.83
CA LYS A 139 -11.61 11.85 -22.27
C LYS A 139 -10.70 10.98 -23.10
N THR A 140 -9.55 10.62 -22.54
CA THR A 140 -8.59 9.74 -23.19
C THR A 140 -8.09 8.63 -22.28
N THR A 141 -7.64 7.52 -22.85
CA THR A 141 -7.02 6.41 -22.09
C THR A 141 -5.83 6.87 -21.24
N LEU A 142 -5.08 7.89 -21.71
CA LEU A 142 -3.99 8.47 -20.93
C LEU A 142 -4.50 9.33 -19.78
N GLU A 143 -5.52 10.17 -20.00
CA GLU A 143 -6.17 10.93 -18.93
C GLU A 143 -6.73 10.01 -17.84
N PHE A 144 -7.33 8.88 -18.24
CA PHE A 144 -7.84 7.87 -17.31
C PHE A 144 -6.74 7.33 -16.39
N LEU A 145 -5.54 7.01 -16.91
CA LEU A 145 -4.45 6.51 -16.09
C LEU A 145 -3.72 7.60 -15.28
N LEU A 146 -3.70 8.84 -15.76
CA LEU A 146 -3.14 9.98 -15.03
C LEU A 146 -4.03 10.44 -13.86
N ASP A 147 -5.30 10.00 -13.83
CA ASP A 147 -6.15 10.07 -12.65
C ASP A 147 -5.97 8.79 -11.81
N GLU A 148 -5.12 8.86 -10.78
CA GLU A 148 -4.82 7.73 -9.90
C GLU A 148 -6.09 7.19 -9.22
N ASN A 149 -6.97 8.07 -8.74
CA ASN A 149 -8.17 7.65 -8.02
C ASN A 149 -9.19 6.99 -8.96
N LEU A 150 -9.34 7.51 -10.19
CA LEU A 150 -10.23 6.94 -11.20
C LEU A 150 -9.73 5.57 -11.67
N SER A 151 -8.45 5.47 -12.05
CA SER A 151 -7.86 4.24 -12.55
C SER A 151 -7.79 3.14 -11.49
N GLU A 152 -7.43 3.46 -10.25
CA GLU A 152 -7.45 2.51 -9.12
C GLU A 152 -8.87 2.04 -8.83
N THR A 153 -9.85 2.96 -8.80
CA THR A 153 -11.27 2.61 -8.58
C THR A 153 -11.75 1.60 -9.60
N TYR A 154 -11.45 1.84 -10.87
CA TYR A 154 -11.80 0.94 -11.95
C TYR A 154 -11.15 -0.44 -11.72
N ASN A 155 -9.82 -0.50 -11.55
CA ASN A 155 -9.09 -1.75 -11.38
C ASN A 155 -9.59 -2.58 -10.18
N GLU A 156 -9.82 -1.95 -9.04
CA GLU A 156 -10.29 -2.62 -7.83
C GLU A 156 -11.75 -3.07 -7.94
N ALA A 157 -12.60 -2.28 -8.59
CA ALA A 157 -13.96 -2.70 -8.90
C ALA A 157 -13.96 -3.97 -9.79
N PHE A 158 -13.11 -4.03 -10.82
CA PHE A 158 -13.01 -5.23 -11.67
C PHE A 158 -12.53 -6.47 -10.93
N ARG A 159 -11.55 -6.32 -10.04
CA ARG A 159 -11.09 -7.43 -9.18
C ARG A 159 -12.23 -8.07 -8.41
N PHE A 160 -13.18 -7.24 -7.98
CA PHE A 160 -14.34 -7.71 -7.25
C PHE A 160 -15.36 -8.44 -8.15
N TYR A 161 -15.69 -7.90 -9.33
CA TYR A 161 -16.68 -8.53 -10.21
C TYR A 161 -16.22 -9.84 -10.85
N ASP A 162 -14.94 -9.89 -11.21
CA ASP A 162 -14.37 -11.06 -11.88
C ASP A 162 -12.88 -11.17 -11.53
N ASN A 163 -12.60 -11.98 -10.51
CA ASN A 163 -11.25 -12.24 -10.05
C ASN A 163 -10.40 -13.03 -11.07
N THR A 164 -11.00 -13.61 -12.12
CA THR A 164 -10.32 -14.36 -13.19
C THR A 164 -10.05 -13.52 -14.43
N LEU A 165 -10.69 -12.35 -14.54
CA LEU A 165 -10.59 -11.49 -15.70
C LEU A 165 -9.17 -10.99 -15.92
N ILE A 166 -8.50 -10.57 -14.84
CA ILE A 166 -7.13 -10.04 -14.91
C ILE A 166 -6.17 -11.13 -15.42
N SER A 167 -6.27 -12.36 -14.89
CA SER A 167 -5.43 -13.46 -15.38
C SER A 167 -5.70 -13.80 -16.85
N THR A 168 -6.96 -13.83 -17.26
CA THR A 168 -7.35 -14.10 -18.66
C THR A 168 -6.83 -13.03 -19.60
N GLN A 169 -6.88 -11.76 -19.20
CA GLN A 169 -6.39 -10.65 -20.01
C GLN A 169 -4.86 -10.57 -20.02
N ILE A 170 -4.19 -10.94 -18.93
CA ILE A 170 -2.73 -11.09 -18.94
C ILE A 170 -2.32 -12.18 -19.94
N ASP A 171 -3.07 -13.27 -20.05
CA ASP A 171 -2.79 -14.29 -21.06
C ASP A 171 -2.98 -13.77 -22.50
N LEU A 172 -3.97 -12.89 -22.72
CA LEU A 172 -4.13 -12.18 -24.00
C LEU A 172 -2.97 -11.21 -24.25
N PHE A 173 -2.53 -10.45 -23.24
CA PHE A 173 -1.38 -9.56 -23.32
C PHE A 173 -0.10 -10.32 -23.72
N LYS A 174 0.15 -11.49 -23.10
CA LYS A 174 1.28 -12.38 -23.47
C LYS A 174 1.20 -12.87 -24.90
N SER A 175 -0.01 -13.04 -25.44
CA SER A 175 -0.22 -13.53 -26.80
C SER A 175 0.06 -12.45 -27.87
N ASP A 176 0.20 -11.19 -27.47
CA ASP A 176 0.55 -10.08 -28.35
C ASP A 176 2.08 -9.83 -28.34
N PRO A 177 2.80 -10.22 -29.42
CA PRO A 177 4.25 -10.04 -29.50
C PRO A 177 4.68 -8.56 -29.56
N LEU A 178 3.76 -7.62 -29.81
CA LEU A 178 4.05 -6.18 -29.76
C LEU A 178 4.05 -5.63 -28.33
N GLN A 179 3.36 -6.31 -27.42
CA GLN A 179 3.21 -5.91 -26.02
C GLN A 179 4.09 -6.70 -25.07
N SER A 180 4.53 -7.89 -25.47
CA SER A 180 5.21 -8.86 -24.61
C SER A 180 6.44 -9.45 -25.28
N VAL A 181 7.62 -8.90 -24.97
CA VAL A 181 8.92 -9.44 -25.44
C VAL A 181 9.70 -9.99 -24.26
N VAL A 182 10.16 -11.24 -24.36
CA VAL A 182 11.02 -11.89 -23.35
C VAL A 182 12.35 -12.25 -23.98
N SER A 183 13.45 -11.74 -23.44
CA SER A 183 14.78 -12.05 -23.95
C SER A 183 15.10 -13.54 -23.79
N SER A 184 15.71 -14.13 -24.82
CA SER A 184 16.22 -15.50 -24.80
C SER A 184 17.51 -15.67 -23.97
N LYS A 185 18.11 -14.59 -23.46
CA LYS A 185 19.34 -14.61 -22.63
C LYS A 185 19.13 -15.46 -21.38
N LYS A 186 20.12 -16.29 -21.01
CA LYS A 186 20.08 -17.12 -19.79
C LYS A 186 19.85 -16.26 -18.53
N LEU A 187 19.11 -16.81 -17.57
CA LEU A 187 18.94 -16.21 -16.24
C LEU A 187 20.11 -16.64 -15.35
N SER A 188 21.28 -16.01 -15.48
CA SER A 188 22.42 -16.28 -14.59
C SER A 188 22.74 -15.07 -13.71
N GLY A 189 23.01 -15.34 -12.43
CA GLY A 189 23.26 -14.33 -11.41
C GLY A 189 22.16 -14.26 -10.34
N THR A 190 22.20 -13.18 -9.57
CA THR A 190 21.30 -12.93 -8.43
C THR A 190 20.15 -12.02 -8.83
N TYR A 191 18.93 -12.40 -8.46
CA TYR A 191 17.70 -11.72 -8.79
C TYR A 191 16.80 -11.59 -7.57
N PHE A 192 16.16 -10.44 -7.47
CA PHE A 192 15.08 -10.20 -6.53
C PHE A 192 13.75 -10.40 -7.23
N VAL A 193 12.87 -11.18 -6.62
CA VAL A 193 11.50 -11.36 -7.08
C VAL A 193 10.60 -10.64 -6.09
N GLU A 194 9.96 -9.57 -6.54
CA GLU A 194 9.02 -8.76 -5.78
C GLU A 194 7.59 -9.07 -6.23
N SER A 195 6.76 -9.57 -5.33
CA SER A 195 5.30 -9.63 -5.51
C SER A 195 4.61 -8.74 -4.47
N SER A 196 3.28 -8.64 -4.50
CA SER A 196 2.53 -7.87 -3.50
C SER A 196 2.68 -8.40 -2.08
N ASN A 197 2.89 -9.72 -1.93
CA ASN A 197 2.84 -10.40 -0.63
C ASN A 197 4.16 -11.10 -0.26
N TYR A 198 4.99 -11.44 -1.25
CA TYR A 198 6.17 -12.27 -1.04
C TYR A 198 7.38 -11.69 -1.76
N ASN A 199 8.54 -11.88 -1.15
CA ASN A 199 9.82 -11.43 -1.68
C ASN A 199 10.81 -12.59 -1.64
N TYR A 200 11.51 -12.79 -2.75
CA TYR A 200 12.50 -13.86 -2.89
C TYR A 200 13.82 -13.27 -3.37
N LEU A 201 14.93 -13.81 -2.85
CA LEU A 201 16.25 -13.67 -3.45
C LEU A 201 16.61 -14.99 -4.10
N LEU A 202 16.75 -14.99 -5.43
CA LEU A 202 17.10 -16.16 -6.23
C LEU A 202 18.48 -15.96 -6.84
N THR A 203 19.38 -16.91 -6.62
CA THR A 203 20.66 -16.97 -7.34
C THR A 203 20.65 -18.15 -8.30
N PHE A 204 20.79 -17.89 -9.59
CA PHE A 204 20.88 -18.91 -10.63
C PHE A 204 22.33 -19.07 -11.09
N ASN A 205 22.90 -20.25 -10.89
CA ASN A 205 24.23 -20.60 -11.36
C ASN A 205 24.17 -21.14 -12.81
N GLU A 206 25.27 -20.99 -13.55
CA GLU A 206 25.33 -21.42 -14.96
C GLU A 206 25.25 -22.94 -15.16
N ASP A 207 25.53 -23.71 -14.11
CA ASP A 207 25.49 -25.17 -14.09
C ASP A 207 24.09 -25.77 -13.88
N GLY A 208 23.05 -24.93 -13.79
CA GLY A 208 21.68 -25.35 -13.53
C GLY A 208 21.36 -25.55 -12.05
N THR A 209 22.24 -25.15 -11.13
CA THR A 209 21.97 -25.08 -9.69
C THR A 209 21.64 -23.64 -9.27
N GLY A 210 21.20 -23.46 -8.03
CA GLY A 210 20.94 -22.15 -7.48
C GLY A 210 20.56 -22.19 -6.01
N ASN A 211 20.26 -21.01 -5.46
CA ASN A 211 19.87 -20.83 -4.06
C ASN A 211 18.68 -19.86 -3.96
N LEU A 212 17.72 -20.18 -3.08
CA LEU A 212 16.52 -19.40 -2.78
C LEU A 212 16.57 -18.95 -1.32
N GLN A 213 16.37 -17.65 -1.11
CA GLN A 213 16.17 -17.07 0.22
C GLN A 213 14.85 -16.29 0.29
N ALA A 214 14.08 -16.47 1.36
CA ALA A 214 12.78 -15.80 1.51
C ALA A 214 12.34 -15.73 2.99
N ALA A 215 11.53 -14.72 3.32
CA ALA A 215 10.88 -14.62 4.63
C ALA A 215 9.66 -15.55 4.76
N ALA A 216 8.97 -15.80 3.66
CA ALA A 216 7.82 -16.69 3.53
C ALA A 216 7.73 -17.17 2.07
N LEU A 217 7.01 -18.26 1.83
CA LEU A 217 6.73 -18.77 0.49
C LEU A 217 5.29 -18.48 0.13
N GLY A 218 5.06 -18.21 -1.14
CA GLY A 218 3.74 -18.02 -1.71
C GLY A 218 2.80 -19.21 -1.54
N GLY A 219 1.52 -18.98 -1.81
CA GLY A 219 0.50 -20.03 -1.83
C GLY A 219 -0.09 -20.47 -0.49
N VAL A 220 0.33 -19.89 0.64
CA VAL A 220 -0.36 -20.03 1.93
C VAL A 220 -0.30 -18.70 2.69
N ILE A 221 -1.46 -18.14 3.03
CA ILE A 221 -1.55 -16.94 3.87
C ILE A 221 -1.50 -17.38 5.33
N THR A 222 -0.52 -16.90 6.08
CA THR A 222 -0.42 -17.07 7.53
C THR A 222 -0.11 -15.74 8.22
N TRP A 223 -0.70 -15.56 9.39
CA TRP A 223 -0.48 -14.47 10.36
C TRP A 223 0.70 -14.78 11.31
N ASP A 224 1.26 -15.99 11.26
CA ASP A 224 2.39 -16.40 12.10
C ASP A 224 3.73 -16.01 11.48
N GLU A 225 4.71 -15.64 12.32
CA GLU A 225 6.09 -15.49 11.85
C GLU A 225 6.65 -16.85 11.42
N LEU A 226 6.87 -16.99 10.12
CA LEU A 226 7.48 -18.19 9.55
C LEU A 226 9.01 -18.16 9.69
N PRO A 227 9.66 -19.33 9.87
CA PRO A 227 11.11 -19.43 9.86
C PRO A 227 11.66 -19.00 8.50
N ALA A 228 12.83 -18.37 8.54
CA ALA A 228 13.56 -17.97 7.34
C ALA A 228 13.87 -19.17 6.45
N ILE A 229 13.88 -18.93 5.14
CA ILE A 229 14.06 -19.97 4.15
C ILE A 229 15.37 -19.73 3.45
N ASN A 230 16.20 -20.76 3.41
CA ASN A 230 17.43 -20.80 2.64
C ASN A 230 17.56 -22.21 2.07
N ALA A 231 17.42 -22.35 0.76
CA ALA A 231 17.42 -23.66 0.13
C ALA A 231 18.09 -23.65 -1.23
N ASP A 232 18.93 -24.66 -1.43
CA ASP A 232 19.51 -24.93 -2.73
C ASP A 232 18.50 -25.63 -3.63
N PHE A 233 18.60 -25.33 -4.92
CA PHE A 233 17.70 -25.86 -5.94
C PHE A 233 18.46 -26.22 -7.22
N THR A 234 17.78 -26.99 -8.06
CA THR A 234 18.11 -27.12 -9.48
C THR A 234 17.09 -26.37 -10.31
N TRP A 235 17.48 -25.90 -11.49
CA TRP A 235 16.58 -25.18 -12.36
C TRP A 235 16.78 -25.51 -13.83
N ILE A 236 15.68 -25.39 -14.58
CA ILE A 236 15.65 -25.61 -16.03
C ILE A 236 14.82 -24.51 -16.67
N ARG A 237 15.26 -23.99 -17.81
CA ARG A 237 14.50 -23.04 -18.62
C ARG A 237 14.13 -23.63 -19.99
N LYS A 238 12.88 -23.46 -20.40
CA LYS A 238 12.36 -23.76 -21.74
C LYS A 238 11.55 -22.55 -22.23
N GLY A 239 12.15 -21.73 -23.10
CA GLY A 239 11.50 -20.51 -23.60
C GLY A 239 11.24 -19.52 -22.46
N THR A 240 9.96 -19.19 -22.22
CA THR A 240 9.50 -18.32 -21.13
C THR A 240 9.31 -19.04 -19.79
N GLN A 241 9.31 -20.38 -19.79
CA GLN A 241 9.07 -21.19 -18.60
C GLN A 241 10.38 -21.53 -17.91
N VAL A 242 10.46 -21.28 -16.61
CA VAL A 242 11.57 -21.64 -15.74
C VAL A 242 11.01 -22.45 -14.59
N ARG A 243 11.55 -23.65 -14.37
CA ARG A 243 11.19 -24.46 -13.21
C ARG A 243 12.35 -24.49 -12.24
N ILE A 244 12.06 -24.21 -10.98
CA ILE A 244 12.97 -24.35 -9.84
C ILE A 244 12.50 -25.55 -9.01
N THR A 245 13.39 -26.50 -8.76
CA THR A 245 13.12 -27.69 -7.95
C THR A 245 14.08 -27.70 -6.75
N PRO A 246 13.59 -27.48 -5.52
CA PRO A 246 14.39 -27.61 -4.31
C PRO A 246 15.11 -28.95 -4.23
N ILE A 247 16.37 -28.96 -3.80
CA ILE A 247 17.14 -30.21 -3.63
C ILE A 247 16.59 -31.04 -2.48
N LEU A 248 16.15 -30.37 -1.41
CA LEU A 248 15.45 -30.96 -0.27
C LEU A 248 14.01 -30.41 -0.23
N PRO A 249 13.02 -31.22 0.20
CA PRO A 249 11.65 -30.74 0.37
C PRO A 249 11.61 -29.53 1.29
N LEU A 250 11.10 -28.42 0.76
CA LEU A 250 10.80 -27.23 1.54
C LEU A 250 9.48 -27.46 2.28
N VAL A 251 9.49 -27.32 3.60
CA VAL A 251 8.33 -27.65 4.45
C VAL A 251 8.02 -26.47 5.38
N GLN A 252 6.76 -26.07 5.42
CA GLN A 252 6.22 -25.09 6.37
C GLN A 252 5.10 -25.72 7.20
N TYR A 253 4.99 -25.26 8.45
CA TYR A 253 3.93 -25.68 9.36
C TYR A 253 3.01 -24.51 9.61
N VAL A 254 1.71 -24.71 9.42
CA VAL A 254 0.69 -23.65 9.55
C VAL A 254 -0.49 -24.15 10.40
N ASN A 255 -1.13 -23.25 11.12
CA ASN A 255 -2.30 -23.55 11.96
C ASN A 255 -3.62 -23.55 11.16
N TYR A 256 -3.65 -22.81 10.07
CA TYR A 256 -4.74 -22.75 9.09
C TYR A 256 -4.15 -22.45 7.72
N TYR A 257 -4.91 -22.70 6.67
CA TYR A 257 -4.58 -22.25 5.32
C TYR A 257 -5.84 -21.71 4.64
N ILE A 258 -5.63 -20.81 3.69
CA ILE A 258 -6.68 -20.30 2.83
C ILE A 258 -6.44 -20.91 1.44
N ASP A 259 -7.42 -21.63 0.90
CA ASP A 259 -7.28 -22.17 -0.46
C ASP A 259 -7.40 -21.08 -1.53
N HIS A 260 -7.24 -21.46 -2.79
CA HIS A 260 -7.37 -20.53 -3.91
C HIS A 260 -8.75 -19.86 -3.99
N GLY A 261 -9.82 -20.54 -3.55
CA GLY A 261 -11.18 -20.02 -3.49
C GLY A 261 -11.42 -19.02 -2.35
N GLY A 262 -10.39 -18.73 -1.53
CA GLY A 262 -10.54 -17.90 -0.34
C GLY A 262 -11.20 -18.64 0.82
N ALA A 263 -11.45 -19.95 0.69
CA ALA A 263 -12.04 -20.72 1.76
C ALA A 263 -11.00 -20.96 2.86
N TYR A 264 -11.41 -20.67 4.08
CA TYR A 264 -10.58 -20.85 5.27
C TYR A 264 -10.68 -22.29 5.76
N TYR A 265 -9.54 -22.96 5.92
CA TYR A 265 -9.46 -24.29 6.49
C TYR A 265 -8.58 -24.25 7.73
N SER A 266 -9.17 -24.65 8.85
CA SER A 266 -8.43 -24.98 10.06
C SER A 266 -7.70 -26.30 9.86
N CYS A 267 -6.46 -26.40 10.36
CA CYS A 267 -5.74 -27.66 10.42
C CYS A 267 -6.33 -28.63 11.46
N ASN A 268 -7.30 -28.17 12.27
CA ASN A 268 -8.09 -28.95 13.20
C ASN A 268 -9.50 -29.23 12.66
N ASP A 269 -9.92 -30.50 12.69
CA ASP A 269 -11.31 -30.95 12.46
C ASP A 269 -12.24 -30.60 13.65
N TYR A 270 -12.24 -29.35 14.14
CA TYR A 270 -13.02 -28.87 15.31
C TYR A 270 -12.56 -29.37 16.71
N ASP A 271 -11.51 -30.20 16.81
CA ASP A 271 -11.02 -30.67 18.11
C ASP A 271 -9.86 -29.80 18.65
N GLN A 272 -9.82 -29.58 19.96
CA GLN A 272 -8.96 -28.59 20.64
C GLN A 272 -7.45 -28.96 20.71
N SER A 273 -6.94 -29.79 19.79
CA SER A 273 -5.51 -30.11 19.71
C SER A 273 -4.75 -29.10 18.84
N ASN A 274 -3.50 -28.77 19.17
CA ASN A 274 -2.63 -27.90 18.36
C ASN A 274 -2.13 -28.60 17.07
N SER A 275 -3.03 -29.12 16.23
CA SER A 275 -2.65 -29.83 15.00
C SER A 275 -2.19 -28.82 13.95
N GLN A 276 -0.95 -28.96 13.48
CA GLN A 276 -0.40 -28.13 12.40
C GLN A 276 -0.50 -28.84 11.06
N CYS A 277 -0.94 -28.15 10.00
CA CYS A 277 -0.78 -28.65 8.65
C CYS A 277 0.68 -28.51 8.23
N ARG A 278 1.17 -29.51 7.51
CA ARG A 278 2.48 -29.54 6.87
C ARG A 278 2.32 -29.24 5.39
N VAL A 279 2.81 -28.07 4.97
CA VAL A 279 2.81 -27.59 3.59
C VAL A 279 4.17 -27.89 2.97
N ILE A 280 4.20 -28.68 1.91
CA ILE A 280 5.41 -29.13 1.22
C ILE A 280 5.46 -28.47 -0.16
N TYR A 281 6.57 -27.80 -0.46
CA TYR A 281 6.80 -27.15 -1.75
C TYR A 281 7.63 -28.06 -2.64
N GLU A 282 7.02 -28.59 -3.69
CA GLU A 282 7.63 -29.57 -4.58
C GLU A 282 8.52 -28.89 -5.64
N TYR A 283 8.02 -27.81 -6.25
CA TYR A 283 8.73 -26.98 -7.20
C TYR A 283 8.04 -25.61 -7.34
N PHE A 284 8.73 -24.67 -7.97
CA PHE A 284 8.20 -23.36 -8.35
C PHE A 284 8.30 -23.21 -9.86
N ASP A 285 7.18 -22.91 -10.52
CA ASP A 285 7.15 -22.53 -11.92
C ASP A 285 7.16 -21.00 -12.02
N ILE A 286 8.11 -20.47 -12.79
CA ILE A 286 8.22 -19.06 -13.13
C ILE A 286 7.93 -18.93 -14.63
N GLU A 287 6.87 -18.23 -14.96
CA GLU A 287 6.53 -17.88 -16.34
C GLU A 287 6.90 -16.42 -16.59
N LEU A 288 7.93 -16.20 -17.40
CA LEU A 288 8.34 -14.85 -17.83
C LEU A 288 7.27 -14.28 -18.77
N ILE A 289 6.83 -13.05 -18.47
CA ILE A 289 5.78 -12.34 -19.21
C ILE A 289 6.43 -11.35 -20.17
N ALA A 290 7.09 -10.31 -19.66
CA ALA A 290 7.72 -9.28 -20.47
C ALA A 290 8.98 -8.74 -19.80
N ASP A 291 10.01 -8.49 -20.59
CA ASP A 291 11.18 -7.72 -20.18
C ASP A 291 10.81 -6.23 -20.15
N ILE A 292 11.24 -5.51 -19.12
CA ILE A 292 11.01 -4.07 -18.95
C ILE A 292 12.30 -3.39 -18.51
N ASP A 293 12.34 -2.05 -18.58
CA ASP A 293 13.52 -1.28 -18.20
C ASP A 293 14.04 -1.55 -16.78
N ALA A 294 13.13 -1.86 -15.85
CA ALA A 294 13.44 -2.21 -14.46
C ALA A 294 13.17 -3.69 -14.13
N GLY A 295 13.58 -4.60 -15.02
CA GLY A 295 13.56 -6.04 -14.77
C GLY A 295 12.63 -6.80 -15.70
N ARG A 296 11.84 -7.72 -15.15
CA ARG A 296 10.91 -8.58 -15.92
C ARG A 296 9.63 -8.81 -15.14
N PHE A 297 8.48 -8.76 -15.81
CA PHE A 297 7.26 -9.32 -15.24
C PHE A 297 7.28 -10.84 -15.35
N ALA A 298 6.81 -11.53 -14.31
CA ALA A 298 6.68 -12.96 -14.30
C ALA A 298 5.49 -13.41 -13.43
N TYR A 299 4.91 -14.55 -13.75
CA TYR A 299 4.12 -15.29 -12.77
C TYR A 299 5.00 -16.25 -12.00
N PHE A 300 4.85 -16.25 -10.68
CA PHE A 300 5.48 -17.20 -9.78
C PHE A 300 4.41 -18.15 -9.24
N ARG A 301 4.60 -19.46 -9.42
CA ARG A 301 3.60 -20.50 -9.09
C ARG A 301 4.24 -21.62 -8.26
N PRO A 302 4.11 -21.61 -6.93
CA PRO A 302 4.50 -22.75 -6.12
C PRO A 302 3.53 -23.93 -6.34
N ARG A 303 4.09 -25.13 -6.53
CA ARG A 303 3.34 -26.38 -6.41
C ARG A 303 3.43 -26.86 -4.96
N ILE A 304 2.29 -26.88 -4.28
CA ILE A 304 2.20 -27.25 -2.85
C ILE A 304 1.45 -28.55 -2.64
N LYS A 305 1.86 -29.29 -1.61
CA LYS A 305 1.16 -30.45 -1.08
C LYS A 305 0.90 -30.21 0.41
N VAL A 306 -0.35 -30.33 0.85
CA VAL A 306 -0.74 -30.10 2.25
C VAL A 306 -1.13 -31.42 2.90
N GLU A 307 -0.53 -31.71 4.05
CA GLU A 307 -0.74 -32.90 4.87
C GLU A 307 -1.12 -32.50 6.30
N ASN A 308 -2.00 -33.25 6.98
CA ASN A 308 -2.23 -33.17 8.42
C ASN A 308 -1.92 -34.53 9.09
N GLU A 309 -2.20 -34.64 10.40
CA GLU A 309 -1.99 -35.88 11.17
C GLU A 309 -2.80 -37.07 10.63
N ASN A 310 -3.96 -36.81 10.01
CA ASN A 310 -4.83 -37.81 9.40
C ASN A 310 -4.40 -38.20 7.97
N GLY A 311 -3.38 -37.54 7.42
CA GLY A 311 -2.78 -37.84 6.12
C GLY A 311 -2.89 -36.70 5.12
N TYR A 312 -2.93 -37.07 3.84
CA TYR A 312 -3.00 -36.13 2.72
C TYR A 312 -4.35 -35.38 2.71
N ILE A 313 -4.31 -34.05 2.69
CA ILE A 313 -5.50 -33.22 2.52
C ILE A 313 -5.72 -32.99 1.01
N TYR A 314 -4.77 -32.32 0.36
CA TYR A 314 -4.79 -32.03 -1.09
C TYR A 314 -3.41 -31.60 -1.61
N ALA A 315 -3.28 -31.48 -2.93
CA ALA A 315 -2.12 -30.92 -3.59
C ALA A 315 -2.59 -30.07 -4.75
N GLU A 316 -2.21 -28.79 -4.73
CA GLU A 316 -2.58 -27.82 -5.75
C GLU A 316 -1.37 -27.04 -6.26
N THR A 317 -1.45 -26.51 -7.48
CA THR A 317 -0.59 -25.40 -7.88
C THR A 317 -1.24 -24.14 -7.34
N SER A 318 -0.54 -23.42 -6.46
CA SER A 318 -1.02 -22.15 -5.92
C SER A 318 -1.46 -21.20 -7.04
N PRO A 319 -2.43 -20.30 -6.78
CA PRO A 319 -2.68 -19.15 -7.65
C PRO A 319 -1.39 -18.49 -8.11
N SER A 320 -1.43 -18.01 -9.35
CA SER A 320 -0.31 -17.33 -9.98
C SER A 320 -0.03 -16.01 -9.26
N GLU A 321 1.16 -15.87 -8.68
CA GLU A 321 1.59 -14.61 -8.07
C GLU A 321 2.29 -13.77 -9.12
N LEU A 322 1.64 -12.70 -9.55
CA LEU A 322 2.27 -11.74 -10.43
C LEU A 322 3.43 -11.05 -9.70
N SER A 323 4.59 -11.02 -10.33
CA SER A 323 5.85 -10.59 -9.73
C SER A 323 6.71 -9.79 -10.70
N ARG A 324 7.60 -8.96 -10.16
CA ARG A 324 8.69 -8.31 -10.88
C ARG A 324 10.03 -8.94 -10.48
N ILE A 325 10.81 -9.35 -11.47
CA ILE A 325 12.15 -9.94 -11.30
C ILE A 325 13.20 -8.90 -11.67
N ILE A 326 14.00 -8.49 -10.69
CA ILE A 326 15.06 -7.48 -10.83
C ILE A 326 16.42 -8.15 -10.70
N SER A 327 17.31 -7.94 -11.67
CA SER A 327 18.71 -8.37 -11.57
C SER A 327 19.45 -7.49 -10.57
N ALA A 328 20.23 -8.11 -9.67
CA ALA A 328 21.07 -7.38 -8.73
C ALA A 328 22.12 -6.48 -9.41
N LYS A 329 22.47 -6.77 -10.68
CA LYS A 329 23.39 -5.96 -11.48
C LYS A 329 22.79 -4.65 -11.99
N ASP A 330 21.46 -4.57 -12.05
CA ASP A 330 20.75 -3.41 -12.61
C ASP A 330 20.38 -2.37 -11.55
N LEU A 331 20.57 -2.73 -10.28
CA LEU A 331 20.31 -1.91 -9.09
C LEU A 331 21.16 -0.63 -9.04
N SER A 332 20.65 0.36 -8.31
CA SER A 332 21.28 1.67 -8.20
C SER A 332 22.50 1.62 -7.27
N PRO A 333 23.71 1.97 -7.74
CA PRO A 333 24.88 2.04 -6.88
C PRO A 333 24.74 3.17 -5.85
N ILE A 334 25.45 3.03 -4.74
CA ILE A 334 25.61 4.08 -3.72
C ILE A 334 27.09 4.27 -3.42
N THR A 335 27.46 5.47 -2.96
CA THR A 335 28.83 5.78 -2.55
C THR A 335 28.97 5.81 -1.02
N GLU A 336 30.19 5.53 -0.51
CA GLU A 336 30.47 5.63 0.92
C GLU A 336 30.19 7.04 1.47
N SER A 337 30.51 8.07 0.69
CA SER A 337 30.25 9.47 1.04
C SER A 337 28.77 9.81 1.21
N GLU A 338 27.87 9.04 0.58
CA GLU A 338 26.44 9.21 0.80
C GLU A 338 25.98 8.62 2.14
N LEU A 339 26.60 7.52 2.58
CA LEU A 339 26.24 6.80 3.81
C LEU A 339 26.82 7.42 5.07
N VAL A 340 28.11 7.75 5.04
CA VAL A 340 28.90 8.10 6.23
C VAL A 340 28.46 9.43 6.86
N GLY A 341 28.48 9.48 8.19
CA GLY A 341 28.21 10.68 8.98
C GLY A 341 26.73 11.07 9.05
N GLN A 342 25.84 10.14 8.76
CA GLN A 342 24.39 10.33 8.73
C GLN A 342 23.68 9.23 9.52
N ASP A 343 22.52 9.59 10.05
CA ASP A 343 21.60 8.63 10.65
C ASP A 343 20.67 8.06 9.56
N TRP A 344 20.66 6.75 9.44
CA TRP A 344 19.78 6.03 8.52
C TRP A 344 18.80 5.15 9.28
N TYR A 345 17.59 5.02 8.78
CA TYR A 345 16.52 4.27 9.43
C TYR A 345 15.89 3.28 8.47
N THR A 346 15.73 2.04 8.91
CA THR A 346 14.74 1.08 8.39
C THR A 346 13.55 1.03 9.35
N SER A 347 12.57 0.15 9.09
CA SER A 347 11.47 -0.10 10.03
C SER A 347 11.96 -0.57 11.40
N ASP A 348 13.08 -1.30 11.45
CA ASP A 348 13.48 -2.03 12.66
C ASP A 348 14.78 -1.49 13.27
N HIS A 349 15.60 -0.76 12.50
CA HIS A 349 16.95 -0.38 12.89
C HIS A 349 17.30 1.07 12.52
N ARG A 350 18.11 1.70 13.37
CA ARG A 350 18.89 2.91 13.05
C ARG A 350 20.34 2.53 12.80
N TYR A 351 20.95 3.07 11.76
CA TYR A 351 22.34 2.86 11.38
C TYR A 351 23.10 4.18 11.38
N VAL A 352 24.31 4.19 11.94
CA VAL A 352 25.26 5.32 11.86
C VAL A 352 26.58 4.80 11.34
N PHE A 353 26.90 5.10 10.08
CA PHE A 353 28.13 4.67 9.41
C PHE A 353 29.25 5.68 9.66
N ASP A 354 30.43 5.19 10.02
CA ASP A 354 31.63 6.01 10.17
C ASP A 354 32.65 5.80 9.04
N GLU A 355 33.67 6.66 9.01
CA GLU A 355 34.75 6.63 8.01
C GLU A 355 35.70 5.42 8.14
N ASN A 356 35.61 4.66 9.24
CA ASN A 356 36.48 3.51 9.52
C ASN A 356 35.81 2.18 9.17
N SER A 357 34.81 2.19 8.28
CA SER A 357 34.02 1.02 7.90
C SER A 357 33.33 0.34 9.10
N THR A 358 33.00 1.11 10.13
CA THR A 358 32.21 0.66 11.28
C THR A 358 30.82 1.28 11.22
N VAL A 359 29.81 0.51 11.62
CA VAL A 359 28.42 0.96 11.72
C VAL A 359 27.88 0.66 13.11
N LEU A 360 27.24 1.66 13.71
CA LEU A 360 26.42 1.46 14.91
C LEU A 360 25.00 1.12 14.46
N LYS A 361 24.57 -0.12 14.69
CA LYS A 361 23.21 -0.62 14.42
C LYS A 361 22.44 -0.62 15.74
N THR A 362 21.37 0.16 15.80
CA THR A 362 20.48 0.25 16.97
C THR A 362 19.12 -0.34 16.62
N ASN A 363 18.68 -1.37 17.34
CA ASN A 363 17.34 -1.91 17.19
C ASN A 363 16.32 -0.93 17.78
N LEU A 364 15.34 -0.52 16.97
CA LEU A 364 14.38 0.51 17.34
C LEU A 364 13.41 0.04 18.41
N SER A 365 13.15 -1.26 18.53
CA SER A 365 12.28 -1.88 19.55
C SER A 365 12.98 -2.06 20.89
N THR A 366 14.12 -2.75 20.90
CA THR A 366 14.84 -3.09 22.14
C THR A 366 15.77 -1.97 22.63
N LYS A 367 16.07 -1.00 21.76
CA LYS A 367 17.06 0.07 21.99
C LYS A 367 18.50 -0.42 22.17
N ASN A 368 18.76 -1.70 21.92
CA ASN A 368 20.11 -2.24 21.94
C ASN A 368 20.90 -1.68 20.76
N THR A 369 22.10 -1.17 21.04
CA THR A 369 23.05 -0.69 20.03
C THR A 369 24.26 -1.60 20.01
N GLU A 370 24.59 -2.09 18.82
CA GLU A 370 25.74 -2.94 18.56
C GLU A 370 26.59 -2.32 17.45
N SER A 371 27.88 -2.68 17.43
CA SER A 371 28.85 -2.17 16.46
C SER A 371 29.30 -3.30 15.55
N PHE A 372 29.26 -3.05 14.25
CA PHE A 372 29.63 -4.02 13.21
C PHE A 372 30.56 -3.39 12.19
N ALA A 373 31.35 -4.22 11.52
CA ALA A 373 32.02 -3.83 10.28
C ALA A 373 30.99 -3.81 9.15
N TRP A 374 31.19 -2.93 8.16
CA TRP A 374 30.41 -2.92 6.93
C TRP A 374 31.29 -2.90 5.68
N GLU A 375 30.77 -3.44 4.59
CA GLU A 375 31.42 -3.45 3.28
C GLU A 375 30.41 -3.04 2.20
N LEU A 376 30.79 -2.08 1.36
CA LEU A 376 29.98 -1.61 0.24
C LEU A 376 30.62 -2.04 -1.08
N ASN A 377 29.84 -2.71 -1.93
CA ASN A 377 30.23 -3.11 -3.28
C ASN A 377 29.10 -2.75 -4.26
N GLY A 378 29.24 -1.59 -4.91
CA GLY A 378 28.23 -1.07 -5.83
C GLY A 378 26.91 -0.79 -5.13
N ALA A 379 25.87 -1.56 -5.47
CA ALA A 379 24.53 -1.45 -4.87
C ALA A 379 24.34 -2.39 -3.66
N ARG A 380 25.38 -3.09 -3.19
CA ARG A 380 25.31 -4.09 -2.12
C ARG A 380 26.09 -3.64 -0.90
N LEU A 381 25.41 -3.47 0.23
CA LEU A 381 25.99 -3.18 1.54
C LEU A 381 25.83 -4.39 2.45
N VAL A 382 26.91 -4.83 3.06
CA VAL A 382 26.93 -5.96 4.02
C VAL A 382 27.21 -5.43 5.41
N ILE A 383 26.41 -5.82 6.39
CA ILE A 383 26.52 -5.47 7.80
C ILE A 383 26.30 -6.74 8.62
N ALA A 384 27.38 -7.36 9.13
CA ALA A 384 27.30 -8.67 9.78
C ALA A 384 26.54 -9.71 8.92
N GLU A 385 25.44 -10.27 9.42
CA GLU A 385 24.59 -11.24 8.70
C GLU A 385 23.49 -10.57 7.85
N GLU A 386 23.42 -9.25 7.85
CA GLU A 386 22.46 -8.46 7.06
C GLU A 386 23.12 -8.00 5.75
N THR A 387 22.39 -8.10 4.65
CA THR A 387 22.77 -7.49 3.36
C THR A 387 21.65 -6.58 2.87
N LEU A 388 21.98 -5.33 2.58
CA LEU A 388 21.08 -4.33 2.01
C LEU A 388 21.44 -4.10 0.54
N TRP A 389 20.46 -4.19 -0.34
CA TRP A 389 20.63 -3.94 -1.77
C TRP A 389 19.80 -2.72 -2.19
N PHE A 390 20.46 -1.71 -2.74
CA PHE A 390 19.85 -0.42 -3.07
C PHE A 390 19.11 -0.49 -4.41
N SER A 391 17.78 -0.52 -4.39
CA SER A 391 16.98 -0.70 -5.62
C SER A 391 16.57 0.60 -6.27
N ALA A 392 16.06 1.54 -5.50
CA ALA A 392 15.63 2.84 -5.99
C ALA A 392 16.03 3.94 -5.01
N LYS A 393 16.58 5.02 -5.51
CA LYS A 393 16.79 6.28 -4.81
C LYS A 393 15.45 7.00 -4.62
N ASP A 394 15.21 7.45 -3.41
CA ASP A 394 14.13 8.38 -3.06
C ASP A 394 14.77 9.69 -2.60
N ILE A 395 14.02 10.79 -2.63
CA ILE A 395 14.55 12.09 -2.18
C ILE A 395 15.00 12.06 -0.70
N ALA A 396 14.36 11.24 0.14
CA ALA A 396 14.70 11.06 1.54
C ALA A 396 15.61 9.86 1.81
N GLY A 397 16.01 9.08 0.80
CA GLY A 397 16.84 7.89 1.01
C GLY A 397 16.73 6.87 -0.11
N TYR A 398 16.41 5.62 0.23
CA TYR A 398 16.38 4.51 -0.72
C TYR A 398 15.26 3.51 -0.43
N SER A 399 14.64 2.96 -1.47
CA SER A 399 14.04 1.63 -1.41
C SER A 399 15.16 0.61 -1.45
N ILE A 400 15.08 -0.39 -0.57
CA ILE A 400 16.10 -1.42 -0.42
C ILE A 400 15.47 -2.81 -0.41
N LEU A 401 16.26 -3.78 -0.84
CA LEU A 401 15.98 -5.19 -0.67
C LEU A 401 16.92 -5.69 0.42
N SER A 402 16.35 -6.04 1.56
CA SER A 402 17.06 -6.46 2.77
C SER A 402 17.07 -7.98 2.85
N VAL A 403 18.21 -8.56 3.19
CA VAL A 403 18.35 -9.97 3.56
C VAL A 403 18.94 -10.04 4.95
N GLU A 404 18.16 -10.47 5.93
CA GLU A 404 18.60 -10.61 7.33
C GLU A 404 18.25 -12.02 7.81
N ASN A 405 19.24 -12.77 8.29
CA ASN A 405 19.04 -14.17 8.71
C ASN A 405 18.37 -15.03 7.63
N SER A 406 18.74 -14.85 6.36
CA SER A 406 18.09 -15.45 5.16
C SER A 406 16.65 -15.00 4.87
N ARG A 407 16.08 -14.04 5.60
CA ARG A 407 14.78 -13.45 5.29
C ARG A 407 14.97 -12.32 4.28
N ALA A 408 14.56 -12.55 3.03
CA ALA A 408 14.51 -11.51 2.01
C ALA A 408 13.22 -10.68 2.15
N MET A 409 13.34 -9.36 2.25
CA MET A 409 12.23 -8.42 2.41
C MET A 409 12.50 -7.10 1.67
N ARG A 410 11.45 -6.46 1.17
CA ARG A 410 11.52 -5.07 0.72
C ARG A 410 11.38 -4.13 1.92
N LYS A 411 12.27 -3.16 2.05
CA LYS A 411 12.24 -2.13 3.10
C LYS A 411 12.53 -0.74 2.49
N PHE A 412 12.32 0.29 3.29
CA PHE A 412 12.86 1.63 3.02
C PHE A 412 14.07 1.87 3.94
N LEU A 413 15.00 2.67 3.45
CA LEU A 413 16.13 3.19 4.19
C LEU A 413 16.10 4.72 4.09
N TYR A 414 15.56 5.40 5.10
CA TYR A 414 15.46 6.85 5.11
C TYR A 414 16.62 7.49 5.85
N LYS A 415 17.18 8.53 5.23
CA LYS A 415 18.18 9.40 5.81
C LYS A 415 17.48 10.43 6.68
N ARG A 416 17.89 10.52 7.94
CA ARG A 416 17.48 11.63 8.80
C ARG A 416 18.20 12.90 8.34
N THR A 417 17.42 13.97 8.19
CA THR A 417 17.92 15.33 7.97
C THR A 417 17.56 16.20 9.19
N PRO A 418 18.17 17.39 9.35
CA PRO A 418 17.75 18.32 10.40
C PRO A 418 16.27 18.68 10.25
N VAL A 419 15.46 18.28 11.23
CA VAL A 419 14.02 18.58 11.32
C VAL A 419 13.78 19.44 12.55
N ASN A 420 13.03 20.53 12.36
CA ASN A 420 12.61 21.40 13.45
C ASN A 420 11.15 21.79 13.24
N MET A 421 10.28 21.14 13.99
CA MET A 421 8.84 21.31 14.02
C MET A 421 8.40 21.93 15.34
N THR A 422 7.51 22.89 15.23
CA THR A 422 6.75 23.48 16.32
C THR A 422 5.42 22.74 16.50
N GLU A 423 4.69 23.08 17.55
CA GLU A 423 3.36 22.52 17.78
C GLU A 423 2.38 22.78 16.63
N SER A 424 2.40 23.98 16.06
CA SER A 424 1.57 24.31 14.91
C SER A 424 1.89 23.50 13.67
N ASP A 425 3.08 22.92 13.58
CA ASP A 425 3.48 22.10 12.44
C ASP A 425 2.87 20.69 12.48
N TRP A 426 2.45 20.24 13.66
CA TRP A 426 1.75 18.96 13.82
C TRP A 426 0.25 19.05 13.54
N ILE A 427 -0.37 20.22 13.73
CA ILE A 427 -1.83 20.39 13.66
C ILE A 427 -2.32 20.33 12.20
N GLY A 428 -3.27 19.47 11.88
CA GLY A 428 -3.83 19.31 10.53
C GLY A 428 -4.26 17.90 10.23
N ARG A 429 -4.75 17.69 9.00
CA ARG A 429 -4.99 16.34 8.45
C ARG A 429 -3.71 15.81 7.83
N TRP A 430 -3.28 14.65 8.30
CA TRP A 430 -2.15 13.90 7.79
C TRP A 430 -2.66 12.75 6.92
N THR A 431 -2.17 12.63 5.70
CA THR A 431 -2.59 11.56 4.78
C THR A 431 -1.40 10.76 4.29
N ALA A 432 -1.48 9.44 4.39
CA ALA A 432 -0.42 8.53 3.94
C ALA A 432 -0.25 8.59 2.40
N TYR A 433 1.01 8.60 1.95
CA TYR A 433 1.41 8.71 0.54
C TYR A 433 2.10 7.42 0.05
N PRO A 434 1.91 6.98 -1.22
CA PRO A 434 1.11 7.59 -2.29
C PRO A 434 -0.40 7.54 -2.00
N TYR A 435 -1.19 8.44 -2.60
CA TYR A 435 -2.66 8.47 -2.47
C TYR A 435 -3.30 7.31 -3.25
N ASP A 436 -3.42 6.15 -2.63
CA ASP A 436 -4.06 4.97 -3.20
C ASP A 436 -5.07 4.33 -2.22
N ARG A 437 -5.59 3.15 -2.55
CA ARG A 437 -6.56 2.45 -1.70
C ARG A 437 -6.01 2.07 -0.32
N LEU A 438 -4.71 2.08 -0.10
CA LEU A 438 -4.08 1.81 1.20
C LEU A 438 -3.85 3.10 2.00
N SER A 439 -4.01 4.27 1.39
CA SER A 439 -3.92 5.55 2.08
C SER A 439 -5.05 5.72 3.08
N TYR A 440 -4.68 6.36 4.19
CA TYR A 440 -5.61 6.78 5.22
C TYR A 440 -5.24 8.18 5.71
N SER A 441 -6.26 8.89 6.19
CA SER A 441 -6.13 10.20 6.82
C SER A 441 -6.22 10.11 8.35
N GLN A 442 -5.59 11.06 9.03
CA GLN A 442 -5.59 11.22 10.49
C GLN A 442 -5.60 12.71 10.86
N ASP A 443 -6.42 13.11 11.83
CA ASP A 443 -6.60 14.51 12.20
C ASP A 443 -5.93 14.83 13.55
N VAL A 444 -4.89 15.68 13.51
CA VAL A 444 -4.18 16.20 14.69
C VAL A 444 -4.74 17.56 15.07
N ASN A 445 -5.36 17.70 16.25
CA ASN A 445 -6.04 18.93 16.64
C ASN A 445 -5.26 19.79 17.64
N ILE A 446 -5.55 21.09 17.62
CA ILE A 446 -4.92 22.10 18.50
C ILE A 446 -5.20 21.87 19.99
N ASP A 447 -6.34 21.26 20.33
CA ASP A 447 -6.76 20.94 21.69
C ASP A 447 -6.10 19.66 22.23
N LYS A 448 -5.08 19.14 21.54
CA LYS A 448 -4.36 17.90 21.87
C LYS A 448 -5.17 16.63 21.71
N THR A 449 -6.33 16.71 21.07
CA THR A 449 -7.14 15.53 20.77
C THR A 449 -6.84 14.96 19.38
N TRP A 450 -7.11 13.68 19.23
CA TRP A 450 -7.25 13.01 17.95
C TRP A 450 -8.74 12.85 17.71
N ARG A 451 -9.31 13.60 16.74
CA ARG A 451 -10.77 13.56 16.50
C ARG A 451 -11.16 12.45 15.53
N ASP A 452 -10.30 12.16 14.56
CA ASP A 452 -10.52 11.13 13.54
C ASP A 452 -9.23 10.38 13.20
N GLY A 453 -9.28 9.05 13.14
CA GLY A 453 -8.16 8.18 12.76
C GLY A 453 -8.05 6.94 13.65
N PHE A 454 -7.17 5.99 13.28
CA PHE A 454 -6.76 4.86 14.15
C PHE A 454 -6.32 5.36 15.54
N GLU A 455 -5.73 6.55 15.61
CA GLU A 455 -5.32 7.17 16.87
C GLU A 455 -6.41 7.96 17.60
N ALA A 456 -7.59 8.22 17.02
CA ALA A 456 -8.64 8.98 17.71
C ALA A 456 -9.25 8.28 18.91
N GLU A 457 -9.45 6.97 18.79
CA GLU A 457 -10.14 6.19 19.82
C GLU A 457 -9.19 5.39 20.70
N GLY A 458 -8.06 4.97 20.12
CA GLY A 458 -6.94 4.48 20.89
C GLY A 458 -6.32 5.66 21.63
N ALA A 459 -5.62 6.53 20.90
CA ALA A 459 -4.85 7.60 21.51
C ALA A 459 -5.74 8.74 22.03
N GLY A 460 -5.97 8.76 23.33
CA GLY A 460 -6.80 9.78 23.95
C GLY A 460 -6.24 11.21 23.84
N GLY A 461 -4.96 11.38 23.51
CA GLY A 461 -4.39 12.67 23.15
C GLY A 461 -3.00 12.57 22.55
N TRP A 462 -2.42 13.71 22.16
CA TRP A 462 -1.04 13.80 21.70
C TRP A 462 -0.22 14.83 22.44
N SER A 463 1.09 14.61 22.46
CA SER A 463 2.09 15.51 23.01
C SER A 463 3.33 15.56 22.13
N ILE A 464 4.15 16.57 22.32
CA ILE A 464 5.43 16.72 21.63
C ILE A 464 6.51 16.26 22.60
N ILE A 465 7.30 15.28 22.19
CA ILE A 465 8.45 14.81 22.97
C ILE A 465 9.63 15.75 22.75
N ASN A 466 9.85 16.12 21.49
CA ASN A 466 10.90 17.04 21.04
C ASN A 466 10.47 17.68 19.71
N ASN A 467 11.32 18.53 19.14
CA ASN A 467 11.02 19.27 17.90
C ASN A 467 10.91 18.41 16.61
N HIS A 468 10.93 17.08 16.69
CA HIS A 468 10.68 16.21 15.54
C HIS A 468 9.90 14.93 15.89
N THR A 469 9.56 14.73 17.17
CA THR A 469 8.84 13.54 17.64
C THR A 469 7.56 13.92 18.37
N GLN A 470 6.46 13.35 17.91
CA GLN A 470 5.15 13.39 18.55
C GLN A 470 4.84 12.05 19.22
N SER A 471 4.20 12.09 20.39
CA SER A 471 3.63 10.94 21.06
C SER A 471 2.12 10.97 20.99
N ALA A 472 1.50 9.80 20.86
CA ALA A 472 0.07 9.58 21.01
C ALA A 472 -0.12 8.47 22.07
N ILE A 473 -0.93 8.70 23.11
CA ILE A 473 -1.11 7.75 24.22
C ILE A 473 -2.51 7.20 24.17
N SER A 474 -2.63 5.87 24.04
CA SER A 474 -3.90 5.17 24.11
C SER A 474 -4.18 4.63 25.48
N ASN A 475 -5.35 5.01 26.03
CA ASN A 475 -6.03 4.39 27.17
C ASN A 475 -5.15 3.90 28.34
N GLY A 476 -3.97 4.48 28.54
CA GLY A 476 -2.95 3.99 29.47
C GLY A 476 -2.35 2.61 29.13
N ALA A 477 -2.72 1.95 28.02
CA ALA A 477 -2.29 0.58 27.70
C ALA A 477 -1.21 0.52 26.60
N TRP A 478 -1.26 1.41 25.61
CA TRP A 478 -0.27 1.46 24.53
C TRP A 478 0.00 2.88 24.03
N ARG A 479 1.15 3.12 23.40
CA ARG A 479 1.62 4.42 22.94
C ARG A 479 2.13 4.31 21.51
N MET A 480 2.06 5.40 20.78
CA MET A 480 2.68 5.55 19.47
C MET A 480 3.63 6.74 19.47
N HIS A 481 4.84 6.56 18.95
CA HIS A 481 5.77 7.64 18.65
C HIS A 481 5.87 7.82 17.15
N ARG A 482 5.66 9.06 16.70
CA ARG A 482 5.87 9.50 15.32
C ARG A 482 7.08 10.40 15.27
N ASP A 483 8.11 9.94 14.60
CA ASP A 483 9.40 10.63 14.50
C ASP A 483 9.65 11.07 13.07
N VAL A 484 9.58 12.38 12.80
CA VAL A 484 9.84 12.94 11.47
C VAL A 484 11.34 12.94 11.23
N LEU A 485 11.76 12.12 10.28
CA LEU A 485 13.15 11.90 9.90
C LEU A 485 13.61 12.94 8.88
N ALA A 486 12.75 13.30 7.93
CA ALA A 486 13.04 14.29 6.90
C ALA A 486 11.76 14.96 6.37
N ILE A 487 11.91 16.18 5.86
CA ILE A 487 10.84 16.94 5.21
C ILE A 487 11.35 17.38 3.83
N HIS A 488 10.62 17.02 2.78
CA HIS A 488 10.94 17.42 1.40
C HIS A 488 9.68 17.93 0.70
N GLY A 489 9.58 19.26 0.52
CA GLY A 489 8.35 19.87 0.03
C GLY A 489 7.21 19.70 1.03
N ASP A 490 6.10 19.10 0.59
CA ASP A 490 4.92 18.77 1.40
C ASP A 490 4.94 17.33 1.95
N LYS A 491 6.00 16.55 1.67
CA LYS A 491 6.18 15.17 2.13
C LYS A 491 6.99 15.11 3.42
N TYR A 492 6.46 14.39 4.40
CA TYR A 492 7.05 14.11 5.70
C TYR A 492 7.39 12.63 5.78
N TYR A 493 8.67 12.32 5.96
CA TYR A 493 9.19 10.96 6.05
C TYR A 493 9.37 10.62 7.51
N MET A 494 8.70 9.55 7.96
CA MET A 494 8.48 9.30 9.38
C MET A 494 8.84 7.87 9.75
N SER A 495 9.44 7.71 10.92
CA SER A 495 9.44 6.43 11.66
C SER A 495 8.25 6.46 12.61
N VAL A 496 7.36 5.48 12.50
CA VAL A 496 6.20 5.31 13.38
C VAL A 496 6.38 4.04 14.16
N CYS A 497 6.42 4.13 15.49
CA CYS A 497 6.55 2.99 16.38
C CYS A 497 5.35 2.92 17.30
N GLN A 498 4.71 1.75 17.38
CA GLN A 498 3.73 1.43 18.42
C GLN A 498 4.46 0.83 19.63
N GLY A 499 3.82 0.66 20.78
CA GLY A 499 4.50 0.14 21.96
C GLY A 499 3.60 0.08 23.19
N LYS A 500 4.02 -0.65 24.23
CA LYS A 500 3.27 -0.68 25.49
C LYS A 500 3.49 0.63 26.24
N GLU A 501 2.43 1.08 26.91
CA GLU A 501 2.53 2.18 27.85
C GLU A 501 3.19 1.66 29.12
N ALA A 502 4.46 2.03 29.30
CA ALA A 502 5.24 1.82 30.52
C ALA A 502 5.95 3.13 30.86
N GLU A 503 6.50 3.25 32.07
CA GLU A 503 7.27 4.44 32.48
C GLU A 503 8.34 4.81 31.44
N ILE A 504 8.92 3.80 30.80
CA ILE A 504 9.75 3.91 29.60
C ILE A 504 9.00 3.26 28.44
N PHE A 505 8.70 4.03 27.39
CA PHE A 505 8.07 3.52 26.18
C PHE A 505 8.86 2.34 25.60
N VAL A 506 8.22 1.19 25.46
CA VAL A 506 8.80 -0.02 24.86
C VAL A 506 8.20 -0.24 23.47
N PRO A 507 8.89 0.21 22.41
CA PRO A 507 8.36 0.10 21.05
C PRO A 507 8.32 -1.34 20.52
N TYR A 508 7.27 -1.65 19.79
CA TYR A 508 7.12 -2.82 18.92
C TYR A 508 6.39 -2.40 17.63
N ASN A 509 6.51 -3.17 16.54
CA ASN A 509 5.88 -2.86 15.25
C ASN A 509 6.22 -1.46 14.72
N CYS A 510 7.51 -1.13 14.67
CA CYS A 510 7.95 0.09 14.01
C CYS A 510 7.84 -0.07 12.48
N TYR A 511 7.44 0.99 11.79
CA TYR A 511 7.39 1.04 10.33
C TYR A 511 7.76 2.43 9.84
N LEU A 512 8.20 2.49 8.58
CA LEU A 512 8.46 3.75 7.89
C LEU A 512 7.23 4.16 7.09
N SER A 513 6.92 5.45 7.09
CA SER A 513 5.78 6.01 6.40
C SER A 513 6.16 7.35 5.76
N VAL A 514 5.45 7.69 4.68
CA VAL A 514 5.47 9.01 4.08
C VAL A 514 4.06 9.57 4.18
N ALA A 515 3.94 10.81 4.65
CA ALA A 515 2.66 11.49 4.74
C ALA A 515 2.74 12.91 4.18
N THR A 516 1.61 13.41 3.70
CA THR A 516 1.37 14.83 3.45
C THR A 516 0.56 15.42 4.60
N ARG A 517 0.59 16.75 4.74
CA ARG A 517 -0.19 17.46 5.77
C ARG A 517 -0.97 18.61 5.15
N SER A 518 -2.28 18.65 5.44
CA SER A 518 -3.13 19.83 5.25
C SER A 518 -3.46 20.50 6.58
N ALA A 519 -2.99 21.74 6.78
CA ALA A 519 -3.32 22.54 7.96
C ALA A 519 -4.81 22.97 8.00
N SER A 520 -5.47 23.02 6.83
CA SER A 520 -6.88 23.35 6.65
C SER A 520 -7.83 22.16 6.80
N PHE A 521 -7.27 20.94 6.95
CA PHE A 521 -8.05 19.69 7.01
C PHE A 521 -8.84 19.42 5.73
N ASP A 522 -8.37 19.91 4.58
CA ASP A 522 -9.07 19.86 3.29
C ASP A 522 -8.68 18.69 2.38
N THR A 523 -7.88 17.76 2.89
CA THR A 523 -7.50 16.57 2.12
C THR A 523 -8.67 15.59 2.04
N VAL A 524 -9.04 15.23 0.80
CA VAL A 524 -10.06 14.24 0.47
C VAL A 524 -9.47 12.83 0.53
N GLY A 525 -9.60 12.19 1.69
CA GLY A 525 -9.15 10.83 1.90
C GLY A 525 -9.84 10.24 3.12
N PHE A 526 -10.49 9.09 2.95
CA PHE A 526 -11.19 8.44 4.06
C PHE A 526 -10.21 7.97 5.12
N TRP A 527 -10.64 8.00 6.38
CA TRP A 527 -9.87 7.51 7.53
C TRP A 527 -9.66 5.99 7.49
N GLY A 528 -8.66 5.48 8.21
CA GLY A 528 -8.30 4.06 8.21
C GLY A 528 -9.34 3.16 8.93
N SER A 529 -9.19 1.83 8.81
CA SER A 529 -10.22 0.85 9.20
C SER A 529 -10.62 0.74 10.65
N TRP A 530 -9.98 1.51 11.51
CA TRP A 530 -10.20 1.49 12.95
C TRP A 530 -10.58 2.88 13.50
N SER A 531 -10.95 3.80 12.60
CA SER A 531 -11.37 5.17 12.90
C SER A 531 -12.89 5.25 12.89
N TYR A 532 -13.48 5.98 13.84
CA TYR A 532 -14.93 6.13 14.01
C TYR A 532 -15.30 7.61 14.01
N PRO A 533 -15.02 8.35 12.93
CA PRO A 533 -15.53 9.71 12.83
C PRO A 533 -17.05 9.62 12.76
N ALA A 534 -17.76 10.52 13.42
CA ALA A 534 -19.22 10.54 13.39
C ALA A 534 -19.71 11.81 12.71
N PHE A 535 -20.75 11.68 11.91
CA PHE A 535 -21.37 12.80 11.20
C PHE A 535 -22.89 12.69 11.18
N ASN A 536 -23.54 13.80 10.84
CA ASN A 536 -24.95 13.89 10.49
C ASN A 536 -25.10 14.57 9.13
N GLU A 537 -25.93 14.01 8.25
CA GLU A 537 -26.29 14.70 7.02
C GLU A 537 -27.02 16.01 7.36
N LYS A 538 -26.61 17.10 6.71
CA LYS A 538 -26.96 18.48 7.07
C LYS A 538 -28.46 18.79 6.97
N ASN A 539 -29.18 18.12 6.08
CA ASN A 539 -30.58 18.39 5.77
C ASN A 539 -31.54 17.39 6.46
N SER A 540 -31.22 16.10 6.47
CA SER A 540 -32.03 15.03 7.04
C SER A 540 -31.72 14.78 8.52
N GLY A 541 -30.52 15.15 8.98
CA GLY A 541 -30.02 14.81 10.32
C GLY A 541 -29.58 13.35 10.47
N GLN A 542 -29.74 12.53 9.42
CA GLN A 542 -29.39 11.11 9.43
C GLN A 542 -27.91 10.94 9.80
N ASN A 543 -27.63 10.04 10.72
CA ASN A 543 -26.27 9.75 11.12
C ASN A 543 -25.49 8.99 10.05
N TRP A 544 -24.18 9.21 10.06
CA TRP A 544 -23.24 8.54 9.17
C TRP A 544 -21.92 8.33 9.90
N ILE A 545 -21.51 7.06 10.03
CA ILE A 545 -20.26 6.67 10.70
C ILE A 545 -19.53 5.69 9.77
N PRO A 546 -18.42 6.10 9.12
CA PRO A 546 -17.60 5.21 8.32
C PRO A 546 -16.65 4.43 9.24
N LEU A 547 -16.61 3.11 9.07
CA LEU A 547 -15.70 2.18 9.73
C LEU A 547 -14.81 1.49 8.70
N GLY A 548 -13.79 2.21 8.22
CA GLY A 548 -12.85 1.69 7.23
C GLY A 548 -13.42 1.44 5.87
N GLY A 549 -14.00 0.24 5.72
CA GLY A 549 -14.78 -0.21 4.57
C GLY A 549 -16.28 -0.31 4.88
N SER A 550 -16.72 -0.45 6.12
CA SER A 550 -18.17 -0.46 6.40
C SER A 550 -18.68 0.96 6.63
N ILE A 551 -19.96 1.20 6.35
CA ILE A 551 -20.64 2.44 6.73
C ILE A 551 -21.86 2.05 7.56
N LEU A 552 -21.99 2.71 8.70
CA LEU A 552 -23.13 2.55 9.57
C LEU A 552 -24.10 3.69 9.35
N GLN A 553 -25.34 3.33 9.09
CA GLN A 553 -26.47 4.26 9.07
C GLN A 553 -27.55 3.69 9.98
N THR A 554 -28.07 4.50 10.91
CA THR A 554 -29.26 4.13 11.67
C THR A 554 -30.48 4.36 10.79
N ILE A 555 -31.28 3.31 10.58
CA ILE A 555 -32.61 3.46 9.99
C ILE A 555 -33.61 3.51 11.15
N GLU A 556 -34.51 4.49 11.11
CA GLU A 556 -35.59 4.61 12.09
C GLU A 556 -36.32 3.26 12.26
N ASN A 557 -36.49 2.82 13.52
CA ASN A 557 -37.25 1.64 13.95
C ASN A 557 -36.68 0.24 13.64
N THR A 558 -35.46 0.08 13.10
CA THR A 558 -34.89 -1.26 12.82
C THR A 558 -33.46 -1.51 13.32
N GLY A 559 -32.76 -0.51 13.85
CA GLY A 559 -31.37 -0.62 14.31
C GLY A 559 -30.37 -0.02 13.30
N ASN A 560 -29.06 -0.25 13.53
CA ASN A 560 -28.01 0.19 12.62
C ASN A 560 -27.87 -0.80 11.45
N ILE A 561 -28.04 -0.34 10.22
CA ILE A 561 -27.66 -1.11 9.03
C ILE A 561 -26.20 -0.78 8.73
N SER A 562 -25.38 -1.82 8.67
CA SER A 562 -24.01 -1.72 8.19
C SER A 562 -24.01 -2.07 6.71
N THR A 563 -23.80 -1.08 5.85
CA THR A 563 -23.52 -1.35 4.44
C THR A 563 -22.03 -1.59 4.32
N GLU A 564 -21.66 -2.76 3.80
CA GLU A 564 -20.25 -3.06 3.52
C GLU A 564 -19.84 -2.36 2.23
N TYR A 565 -18.91 -1.43 2.36
CA TYR A 565 -18.17 -0.89 1.23
C TYR A 565 -16.76 -1.50 1.19
N ILE A 566 -16.16 -1.42 0.00
CA ILE A 566 -14.77 -1.78 -0.22
C ILE A 566 -14.05 -0.51 -0.60
N ARG A 567 -12.90 -0.24 0.00
CA ARG A 567 -12.07 0.89 -0.42
C ARG A 567 -11.44 0.59 -1.77
N VAL A 568 -11.75 1.44 -2.75
CA VAL A 568 -11.29 1.28 -4.14
C VAL A 568 -10.37 2.42 -4.58
N ALA A 569 -10.34 3.53 -3.84
CA ALA A 569 -9.31 4.57 -3.92
C ALA A 569 -9.20 5.31 -2.58
N SER A 570 -8.26 6.25 -2.42
CA SER A 570 -8.10 6.99 -1.16
C SER A 570 -9.38 7.75 -0.77
N ASN A 571 -10.12 8.25 -1.76
CA ASN A 571 -11.34 9.04 -1.59
C ASN A 571 -12.62 8.33 -2.05
N LYS A 572 -12.59 7.02 -2.35
CA LYS A 572 -13.74 6.27 -2.89
C LYS A 572 -13.96 4.93 -2.20
N LEU A 573 -15.23 4.66 -1.91
CA LEU A 573 -15.75 3.42 -1.36
C LEU A 573 -16.77 2.81 -2.33
N LEU A 574 -16.67 1.52 -2.63
CA LEU A 574 -17.60 0.78 -3.50
C LEU A 574 -18.61 -0.02 -2.68
N ASN A 575 -19.89 0.26 -2.84
CA ASN A 575 -20.96 -0.62 -2.37
C ASN A 575 -21.09 -1.80 -3.36
N ARG A 576 -20.73 -3.00 -2.89
CA ARG A 576 -20.70 -4.21 -3.71
C ARG A 576 -22.07 -4.75 -4.14
N TYR A 577 -23.14 -4.32 -3.49
CA TYR A 577 -24.49 -4.81 -3.74
C TYR A 577 -25.22 -3.94 -4.76
N ASP A 578 -25.14 -2.62 -4.57
CA ASP A 578 -25.84 -1.66 -5.43
C ASP A 578 -24.98 -1.17 -6.60
N LEU A 579 -23.69 -1.51 -6.59
CA LEU A 579 -22.69 -1.07 -7.55
C LEU A 579 -22.63 0.45 -7.61
N THR A 580 -22.62 1.08 -6.43
CA THR A 580 -22.47 2.53 -6.27
C THR A 580 -21.12 2.88 -5.69
N ILE A 581 -20.56 4.00 -6.13
CA ILE A 581 -19.39 4.64 -5.54
C ILE A 581 -19.88 5.71 -4.58
N LEU A 582 -19.37 5.67 -3.36
CA LEU A 582 -19.40 6.78 -2.43
C LEU A 582 -18.03 7.48 -2.48
N GLU A 583 -18.02 8.69 -3.02
CA GLU A 583 -16.84 9.53 -3.16
C GLU A 583 -16.84 10.68 -2.15
N MET A 584 -15.70 10.92 -1.51
CA MET A 584 -15.45 12.16 -0.79
C MET A 584 -14.96 13.23 -1.78
N THR A 585 -15.83 14.17 -2.12
CA THR A 585 -15.57 15.25 -3.09
C THR A 585 -15.02 16.50 -2.45
N ASN A 586 -15.34 16.72 -1.17
CA ASN A 586 -14.78 17.79 -0.37
C ASN A 586 -14.64 17.32 1.08
N ALA A 587 -13.63 17.83 1.76
CA ALA A 587 -13.44 17.57 3.17
C ALA A 587 -12.99 18.85 3.85
N GLY A 588 -13.36 19.01 5.11
CA GLY A 588 -12.90 20.08 5.96
C GLY A 588 -12.75 19.58 7.39
N LYS A 589 -12.46 20.52 8.28
CA LYS A 589 -12.38 20.20 9.71
C LYS A 589 -13.73 19.76 10.25
N ASP A 590 -14.83 20.49 10.02
CA ASP A 590 -16.12 20.20 10.68
C ASP A 590 -17.24 19.76 9.71
N GLU A 591 -16.93 19.66 8.42
CA GLU A 591 -17.88 19.33 7.36
C GLU A 591 -17.17 18.49 6.30
N ILE A 592 -17.87 17.51 5.74
CA ILE A 592 -17.45 16.78 4.53
C ILE A 592 -18.58 16.79 3.50
N GLU A 593 -18.22 16.65 2.23
CA GLU A 593 -19.15 16.43 1.14
C GLU A 593 -18.91 15.03 0.57
N LEU A 594 -19.98 14.25 0.53
CA LEU A 594 -19.98 12.93 -0.09
C LEU A 594 -20.91 12.95 -1.30
N CYS A 595 -20.55 12.19 -2.31
CA CYS A 595 -21.36 11.97 -3.50
C CYS A 595 -21.53 10.49 -3.74
N GLU A 596 -22.77 10.03 -3.86
CA GLU A 596 -23.07 8.63 -4.16
C GLU A 596 -23.67 8.50 -5.56
N TYR A 597 -23.00 7.75 -6.44
CA TYR A 597 -23.38 7.59 -7.85
C TYR A 597 -23.12 6.15 -8.31
N LYS A 598 -23.67 5.76 -9.46
CA LYS A 598 -23.44 4.41 -10.01
C LYS A 598 -22.00 4.25 -10.49
N LEU A 599 -21.44 3.05 -10.31
CA LEU A 599 -20.10 2.75 -10.80
C LEU A 599 -19.99 3.09 -12.30
N PHE A 600 -18.92 3.79 -12.67
CA PHE A 600 -18.64 4.33 -14.01
C PHE A 600 -19.50 5.52 -14.47
N GLU A 601 -20.31 6.10 -13.59
CA GLU A 601 -20.98 7.39 -13.82
C GLU A 601 -20.22 8.54 -13.11
N ASP A 602 -20.63 9.78 -13.38
CA ASP A 602 -20.09 10.97 -12.72
C ASP A 602 -20.96 11.37 -11.53
N CYS A 603 -20.33 11.93 -10.51
CA CYS A 603 -21.03 12.65 -9.46
C CYS A 603 -21.75 13.89 -10.00
N THR A 604 -23.06 13.97 -9.79
CA THR A 604 -23.90 15.13 -10.06
C THR A 604 -24.17 15.96 -8.80
N GLU A 605 -24.49 17.24 -8.97
CA GLU A 605 -24.86 18.11 -7.84
C GLU A 605 -26.08 17.60 -7.05
N SER A 606 -26.98 16.86 -7.68
CA SER A 606 -28.14 16.24 -7.01
C SER A 606 -27.79 15.02 -6.15
N GLU A 607 -26.61 14.43 -6.34
CA GLU A 607 -26.11 13.27 -5.59
C GLU A 607 -25.24 13.69 -4.41
N LYS A 608 -24.74 14.93 -4.42
CA LYS A 608 -23.94 15.47 -3.32
C LYS A 608 -24.75 15.66 -2.05
N ARG A 609 -24.17 15.26 -0.93
CA ARG A 609 -24.71 15.41 0.41
C ARG A 609 -23.62 15.97 1.30
N VAL A 610 -24.02 16.89 2.17
CA VAL A 610 -23.11 17.55 3.10
C VAL A 610 -23.33 16.93 4.47
N TYR A 611 -22.24 16.53 5.11
CA TYR A 611 -22.25 15.90 6.41
C TYR A 611 -21.52 16.80 7.41
N LEU A 612 -22.24 17.20 8.44
CA LEU A 612 -21.69 17.97 9.55
C LEU A 612 -21.10 16.98 10.55
N ARG A 613 -19.93 17.32 11.08
CA ARG A 613 -19.29 16.55 12.13
C ARG A 613 -20.22 16.40 13.34
N GLY A 614 -20.18 15.21 13.91
CA GLY A 614 -20.86 14.85 15.14
C GLY A 614 -20.29 15.58 16.36
N ILE A 615 -20.72 15.12 17.51
CA ILE A 615 -20.42 15.71 18.80
C ILE A 615 -19.28 14.96 19.47
N GLU A 616 -18.41 15.71 20.12
CA GLU A 616 -17.36 15.18 20.97
C GLU A 616 -17.94 14.82 22.35
N LEU A 617 -17.84 13.53 22.70
CA LEU A 617 -18.11 13.02 24.03
C LEU A 617 -16.77 12.75 24.72
N LYS A 618 -16.36 13.66 25.60
CA LYS A 618 -15.13 13.53 26.38
C LYS A 618 -15.38 12.59 27.56
N LEU A 619 -14.41 11.73 27.84
CA LEU A 619 -14.42 10.78 28.93
C LEU A 619 -13.25 11.10 29.87
N THR A 620 -13.54 11.22 31.16
CA THR A 620 -12.56 11.38 32.22
C THR A 620 -12.68 10.16 33.12
N VAL A 621 -11.70 9.26 33.01
CA VAL A 621 -11.72 7.97 33.71
C VAL A 621 -10.70 7.98 34.85
N SER A 622 -11.11 7.53 36.04
CA SER A 622 -10.22 7.25 37.16
C SER A 622 -10.49 5.85 37.72
N GLY A 623 -9.45 5.18 38.22
CA GLY A 623 -9.52 3.79 38.69
C GLY A 623 -9.22 2.76 37.59
N GLU A 624 -9.35 1.47 37.94
CA GLU A 624 -9.06 0.33 37.06
C GLU A 624 -10.37 -0.29 36.53
N GLY A 625 -10.59 -0.17 35.22
CA GLY A 625 -11.75 -0.71 34.53
C GLY A 625 -11.84 -0.24 33.08
N ASP A 626 -12.79 -0.81 32.34
CA ASP A 626 -13.03 -0.57 30.92
C ASP A 626 -14.36 0.15 30.69
N ILE A 627 -14.35 1.14 29.80
CA ILE A 627 -15.57 1.69 29.21
C ILE A 627 -15.67 1.12 27.81
N LEU A 628 -16.74 0.42 27.50
CA LEU A 628 -16.99 -0.19 26.21
C LEU A 628 -18.18 0.48 25.53
N MET A 629 -18.05 0.80 24.25
CA MET A 629 -19.20 1.12 23.41
C MET A 629 -19.74 -0.16 22.80
N ARG A 630 -21.06 -0.36 22.89
CA ARG A 630 -21.72 -1.46 22.17
C ARG A 630 -21.90 -1.07 20.72
N HIS A 631 -21.43 -1.94 19.84
CA HIS A 631 -21.62 -1.80 18.41
C HIS A 631 -22.47 -2.95 17.89
N GLU A 632 -23.57 -2.63 17.22
CA GLU A 632 -24.38 -3.60 16.47
C GLU A 632 -24.16 -3.38 14.98
N SER A 633 -23.58 -4.38 14.31
CA SER A 633 -23.41 -4.41 12.85
C SER A 633 -24.32 -5.49 12.28
N TYR A 634 -25.15 -5.13 11.30
CA TYR A 634 -25.83 -6.10 10.46
C TYR A 634 -25.01 -6.34 9.19
N PHE A 635 -24.47 -7.54 9.01
CA PHE A 635 -23.79 -7.95 7.79
C PHE A 635 -24.78 -8.61 6.84
N LEU A 636 -24.81 -8.19 5.58
CA LEU A 636 -25.75 -8.69 4.57
C LEU A 636 -25.64 -10.22 4.34
N GLU A 637 -24.44 -10.80 4.52
CA GLU A 637 -24.19 -12.24 4.37
C GLU A 637 -24.14 -13.01 5.72
N GLY A 638 -24.06 -12.30 6.86
CA GLY A 638 -23.77 -12.90 8.18
C GLY A 638 -24.80 -12.66 9.28
N GLY A 639 -25.80 -11.80 9.05
CA GLY A 639 -26.76 -11.39 10.07
C GLY A 639 -26.19 -10.38 11.07
N TYR A 640 -26.80 -10.28 12.25
CA TYR A 640 -26.36 -9.35 13.29
C TYR A 640 -25.13 -9.88 14.04
N THR A 641 -24.11 -9.06 14.15
CA THR A 641 -23.00 -9.24 15.09
C THR A 641 -22.95 -8.07 16.04
N THR A 642 -22.85 -8.35 17.33
CA THR A 642 -22.57 -7.35 18.35
C THR A 642 -21.12 -7.48 18.78
N TYR A 643 -20.38 -6.38 18.77
CA TYR A 643 -19.05 -6.33 19.37
C TYR A 643 -18.96 -5.15 20.34
N GLU A 644 -18.15 -5.31 21.38
CA GLU A 644 -17.89 -4.29 22.39
C GLU A 644 -16.49 -3.73 22.14
N ARG A 645 -16.34 -2.41 22.17
CA ARG A 645 -15.06 -1.73 21.89
C ARG A 645 -14.69 -0.81 23.03
N SER A 646 -13.45 -0.89 23.53
CA SER A 646 -12.95 0.00 24.59
C SER A 646 -12.80 1.44 24.09
N VAL A 647 -13.21 2.40 24.92
CA VAL A 647 -13.16 3.85 24.69
C VAL A 647 -12.56 4.51 25.92
N ALA A 648 -11.61 5.44 25.75
CA ALA A 648 -10.87 6.00 26.89
C ALA A 648 -11.15 7.47 27.19
N ASN A 649 -10.80 8.38 26.28
CA ASN A 649 -10.80 9.82 26.57
C ASN A 649 -11.81 10.60 25.73
N MET A 650 -12.17 10.08 24.56
CA MET A 650 -13.07 10.76 23.64
C MET A 650 -13.76 9.75 22.74
N LEU A 651 -15.01 10.06 22.41
CA LEU A 651 -15.80 9.39 21.39
C LEU A 651 -16.49 10.44 20.52
N MET A 652 -16.45 10.28 19.21
CA MET A 652 -17.29 11.05 18.30
C MET A 652 -18.65 10.34 18.18
N VAL A 653 -19.74 11.07 18.43
CA VAL A 653 -21.10 10.53 18.35
C VAL A 653 -22.00 11.38 17.46
N PRO A 654 -22.94 10.80 16.71
CA PRO A 654 -23.89 11.58 15.93
C PRO A 654 -24.74 12.50 16.82
N LYS A 655 -24.92 13.75 16.39
CA LYS A 655 -25.80 14.72 17.02
C LYS A 655 -27.25 14.26 16.98
N GLY A 656 -27.95 14.40 18.10
CA GLY A 656 -29.37 14.11 18.24
C GLY A 656 -29.71 12.65 18.53
N TYR A 657 -28.71 11.78 18.74
CA TYR A 657 -28.92 10.36 19.01
C TYR A 657 -28.50 9.98 20.43
N PRO A 658 -29.32 9.19 21.15
CA PRO A 658 -28.91 8.65 22.45
C PRO A 658 -27.75 7.68 22.29
N GLN A 659 -26.93 7.55 23.34
CA GLN A 659 -25.76 6.69 23.36
C GLN A 659 -25.82 5.73 24.55
N GLU A 660 -25.24 4.54 24.40
CA GLU A 660 -25.07 3.58 25.50
C GLU A 660 -23.58 3.24 25.66
N LEU A 661 -23.06 3.41 26.86
CA LEU A 661 -21.74 2.95 27.27
C LEU A 661 -21.89 1.80 28.27
N ILE A 662 -21.08 0.78 28.12
CA ILE A 662 -20.95 -0.33 29.09
C ILE A 662 -19.74 -0.02 29.96
N ILE A 663 -19.94 0.00 31.26
CA ILE A 663 -18.93 0.34 32.25
C ILE A 663 -18.61 -0.98 32.96
N LYS A 664 -17.37 -1.46 32.81
CA LYS A 664 -16.94 -2.74 33.38
C LYS A 664 -15.77 -2.50 34.33
N PRO A 665 -15.96 -2.65 35.65
CA PRO A 665 -14.84 -2.60 36.57
C PRO A 665 -13.98 -3.86 36.40
N ASP A 666 -12.71 -3.78 36.80
CA ASP A 666 -11.83 -4.94 36.83
C ASP A 666 -12.37 -6.04 37.77
N ALA A 667 -11.89 -7.27 37.57
CA ALA A 667 -12.39 -8.45 38.24
C ALA A 667 -12.43 -8.29 39.78
N GLY A 668 -13.64 -8.29 40.35
CA GLY A 668 -13.88 -8.14 41.79
C GLY A 668 -14.30 -6.73 42.22
N GLY A 669 -14.30 -5.75 41.32
CA GLY A 669 -14.85 -4.42 41.54
C GLY A 669 -16.39 -4.40 41.49
N LEU A 670 -17.00 -3.41 42.15
CA LEU A 670 -18.44 -3.14 42.10
C LEU A 670 -18.65 -1.68 41.70
N LEU A 671 -19.47 -1.43 40.68
CA LEU A 671 -19.86 -0.07 40.33
C LEU A 671 -20.89 0.48 41.30
N SER A 672 -20.57 1.61 41.92
CA SER A 672 -21.56 2.38 42.66
C SER A 672 -22.49 3.14 41.70
N SER A 673 -23.70 3.48 42.14
CA SER A 673 -24.66 4.22 41.31
C SER A 673 -24.21 5.64 40.93
N ASP A 674 -23.20 6.17 41.64
CA ASP A 674 -22.54 7.45 41.42
C ASP A 674 -21.16 7.32 40.76
N ALA A 675 -20.76 6.10 40.37
CA ALA A 675 -19.50 5.84 39.68
C ALA A 675 -19.41 6.58 38.33
N VAL A 676 -20.55 6.88 37.70
CA VAL A 676 -20.60 7.57 36.41
C VAL A 676 -21.52 8.79 36.48
N SER A 677 -21.02 9.92 35.99
CA SER A 677 -21.78 11.17 35.91
C SER A 677 -21.43 11.97 34.66
N GLY A 678 -22.30 12.90 34.26
CA GLY A 678 -22.12 13.75 33.08
C GLY A 678 -23.23 13.58 32.05
N CYS A 679 -23.35 14.53 31.13
CA CYS A 679 -24.23 14.42 29.94
C CYS A 679 -25.70 14.07 30.18
N GLY A 680 -26.21 14.29 31.40
CA GLY A 680 -27.57 13.90 31.78
C GLY A 680 -27.84 12.40 31.72
N GLY A 681 -26.80 11.56 31.70
CA GLY A 681 -26.95 10.11 31.59
C GLY A 681 -27.36 9.44 32.88
N THR A 682 -27.87 8.20 32.78
CA THR A 682 -28.30 7.37 33.91
C THR A 682 -27.63 6.00 33.85
N LEU A 683 -27.00 5.58 34.95
CA LEU A 683 -26.40 4.25 35.11
C LEU A 683 -27.44 3.24 35.58
N VAL A 684 -27.60 2.13 34.85
CA VAL A 684 -28.44 0.99 35.23
C VAL A 684 -27.63 -0.30 35.08
N GLY A 685 -27.18 -0.86 36.20
CA GLY A 685 -26.20 -1.96 36.18
C GLY A 685 -24.87 -1.46 35.61
N GLU A 686 -24.38 -2.12 34.57
CA GLU A 686 -23.17 -1.71 33.84
C GLU A 686 -23.47 -0.75 32.68
N ILE A 687 -24.74 -0.44 32.38
CA ILE A 687 -25.09 0.35 31.19
C ILE A 687 -25.35 1.80 31.58
N TYR A 688 -24.50 2.70 31.11
CA TYR A 688 -24.68 4.14 31.19
C TYR A 688 -25.41 4.67 29.94
N ARG A 689 -26.66 5.10 30.13
CA ARG A 689 -27.50 5.60 29.05
C ARG A 689 -27.45 7.11 28.98
N ILE A 690 -26.99 7.64 27.86
CA ILE A 690 -26.85 9.07 27.62
C ILE A 690 -28.00 9.51 26.70
N PRO A 691 -28.77 10.55 27.07
CA PRO A 691 -29.81 11.09 26.20
C PRO A 691 -29.20 11.66 24.90
N ALA A 692 -30.07 11.97 23.93
CA ALA A 692 -29.66 12.61 22.69
C ALA A 692 -28.85 13.90 22.95
N LEU A 693 -27.60 13.93 22.48
CA LEU A 693 -26.70 15.07 22.65
C LEU A 693 -26.86 16.07 21.50
N VAL A 694 -26.84 17.36 21.80
CA VAL A 694 -26.88 18.45 20.79
C VAL A 694 -25.66 19.36 20.79
N GLU A 695 -24.81 19.21 21.82
CA GLU A 695 -23.55 19.91 22.03
C GLU A 695 -22.53 18.97 22.71
N PRO A 696 -21.21 19.26 22.58
CA PRO A 696 -20.15 18.52 23.27
C PRO A 696 -20.40 18.37 24.76
N CYS A 697 -19.99 17.23 25.31
CA CYS A 697 -20.23 16.92 26.70
C CYS A 697 -19.12 16.05 27.30
N GLU A 698 -18.96 16.10 28.62
CA GLU A 698 -17.99 15.31 29.37
C GLU A 698 -18.70 14.33 30.32
N ILE A 699 -18.24 13.08 30.32
CA ILE A 699 -18.59 12.03 31.27
C ILE A 699 -17.39 11.79 32.17
N THR A 700 -17.64 11.69 33.47
CA THR A 700 -16.65 11.24 34.44
C THR A 700 -17.02 9.84 34.92
N VAL A 701 -16.06 8.92 34.84
CA VAL A 701 -16.17 7.54 35.36
C VAL A 701 -15.11 7.36 36.44
N ASN A 702 -15.54 6.88 37.59
CA ASN A 702 -14.68 6.53 38.72
C ASN A 702 -14.95 5.06 39.07
N PHE A 703 -13.99 4.18 38.77
CA PHE A 703 -14.05 2.74 39.07
C PHE A 703 -13.77 2.44 40.55
#